data_AF-A0AAF0FXD3-F1
#
_entry.id   AF-A0AAF0FXD3-F1
#
_cell.length_a   1.000
_cell.length_b   1.000
_cell.length_c   1.000
_cell.angle_alpha   90.00
_cell.angle_beta   90.00
_cell.angle_gamma   90.00
#
_symmetry.space_group_name_H-M   'P 1'
#
loop_
_entity.id
_entity.type
_entity.pdbx_description
1 polymer ?
#
loop_
_entity_poly.entity_id
_entity_poly.type
_entity_poly.pdbx_seq_one_letter_code
_entity_poly.pdbx_strand_id
1 'polypeptide(L)'
;MSEIPKEKRFILWLEEVTKDDVVLVGGKNANLGEMLRAGIPVPPGFAVTAYAYKYFLEKTGLAEKIYSMLRDLDVNNTALLQETTEKIRKLIKETPMPPEIEAAIRNAYRELSKRLGIENPRVAVRSSATAEDLPEASFAGQQETYLNVFGEDAVVKRVKDCWASLFTARAVFYRVQQGIPHEKALMSVTVQKMVNSRSAGVMFTLHPVTGETNVVVIEGAWGLGEAVVGGKVTPDEWVVDKETLEIKDRRINKKNIAIVFNPEKGENETIQLPDPRFPQFQPDAPSLNDEEVKKLAELGVKIEKHYGRAMDIEWAIDMDLPYPQNVFIVQARAETVWSTKKAKEEEKKAELKGFKKVVKMSEAKVLVKGLPASPGVGAGVAKVLFDPHSKEAQEFKEGEVLVTKMTDPDWVPLMKKAAAIVTDEGGMTSHAAIVSRELGIPCIVGTGNATQVIKTGMEVTVDGSRGVVYDGIVEELVKPKEEAAKAEVAVGISPEQLLPLYPVTATKIYMNLGEPDAIEKYKHLPFDGIGLMRIEFIITDWVQYHPLYLIEQGKGDFFVDKLAEGIAKVAQAIYPRPVVVRFSDFKTNEYKGLKGGEKYEPDERNPMIGWRGVSRYIHPKYEPAFRLEVRAIRKVREEMGLTNVWVMFPFVRTIWELEKAIKILEEEGLKRSKDFKVWAMAEVPSIVFLADKFAEYVDGFSIGSNDLTQLVLGADRDSGLLAELGYFDERDPAVLAAIKMLIEKAHSKGATVSICGQAPSVYPEFTEFLVRAGIDSISVNPDVVIQTRRLVASIERKVMLEKLRELVK
;
A
#
# COMPACT_ATOMS: atom_id res chain seq x y z
N MET A 1 -25.02 5.05 -41.40
CA MET A 1 -23.73 4.33 -41.37
C MET A 1 -23.92 3.03 -40.61
N SER A 2 -24.53 2.04 -41.25
CA SER A 2 -24.33 0.65 -40.83
C SER A 2 -22.89 0.24 -41.18
N GLU A 3 -22.35 -0.81 -40.54
CA GLU A 3 -21.27 -1.66 -41.09
C GLU A 3 -19.79 -1.51 -40.64
N ILE A 4 -19.46 -1.02 -39.44
CA ILE A 4 -18.18 -1.40 -38.78
C ILE A 4 -18.42 -1.70 -37.29
N PRO A 5 -18.08 -2.92 -36.80
CA PRO A 5 -18.15 -3.28 -35.38
C PRO A 5 -17.35 -2.29 -34.52
N LYS A 6 -17.82 -2.00 -33.30
CA LYS A 6 -17.24 -0.98 -32.42
C LYS A 6 -15.74 -1.21 -32.18
N GLU A 7 -15.35 -2.48 -32.11
CA GLU A 7 -13.99 -2.98 -31.84
C GLU A 7 -13.01 -2.71 -33.00
N LYS A 8 -13.52 -2.44 -34.20
CA LYS A 8 -12.73 -2.17 -35.42
C LYS A 8 -12.75 -0.70 -35.86
N ARG A 9 -13.33 0.20 -35.06
CA ARG A 9 -13.35 1.64 -35.36
C ARG A 9 -12.07 2.30 -34.84
N PHE A 10 -11.53 3.24 -35.62
CA PHE A 10 -10.37 4.02 -35.19
C PHE A 10 -10.72 5.12 -34.20
N ILE A 11 -11.94 5.63 -34.26
CA ILE A 11 -12.45 6.71 -33.42
C ILE A 11 -13.74 6.26 -32.75
N LEU A 12 -13.86 6.56 -31.46
CA LEU A 12 -15.10 6.47 -30.69
C LEU A 12 -15.33 7.80 -29.98
N TRP A 13 -16.53 8.37 -30.06
CA TRP A 13 -16.86 9.55 -29.26
C TRP A 13 -16.96 9.17 -27.79
N LEU A 14 -16.55 10.05 -26.88
CA LEU A 14 -16.59 9.75 -25.44
C LEU A 14 -18.02 9.40 -24.97
N GLU A 15 -19.05 9.97 -25.60
CA GLU A 15 -20.46 9.65 -25.34
C GLU A 15 -20.87 8.21 -25.73
N GLU A 16 -20.12 7.55 -26.62
CA GLU A 16 -20.36 6.18 -27.08
C GLU A 16 -19.63 5.14 -26.21
N VAL A 17 -18.75 5.58 -25.31
CA VAL A 17 -17.86 4.74 -24.50
C VAL A 17 -18.48 4.44 -23.13
N THR A 18 -18.32 3.22 -22.65
CA THR A 18 -18.73 2.70 -21.32
C THR A 18 -17.51 2.25 -20.53
N LYS A 19 -17.72 1.97 -19.24
CA LYS A 19 -16.77 1.20 -18.41
C LYS A 19 -16.41 -0.20 -18.97
N ASP A 20 -17.23 -0.79 -19.85
CA ASP A 20 -16.95 -2.12 -20.42
C ASP A 20 -16.00 -2.04 -21.64
N ASP A 21 -15.71 -0.82 -22.14
CA ASP A 21 -14.86 -0.58 -23.30
C ASP A 21 -13.37 -0.35 -22.93
N VAL A 22 -12.94 -0.66 -21.71
CA VAL A 22 -11.55 -0.45 -21.24
C VAL A 22 -10.52 -1.07 -22.19
N VAL A 23 -10.81 -2.24 -22.77
CA VAL A 23 -9.92 -2.91 -23.74
C VAL A 23 -9.81 -2.13 -25.05
N LEU A 24 -10.84 -1.36 -25.42
CA LEU A 24 -10.89 -0.60 -26.67
C LEU A 24 -10.28 0.79 -26.54
N VAL A 25 -10.42 1.44 -25.38
CA VAL A 25 -10.07 2.85 -25.20
C VAL A 25 -9.21 3.16 -23.97
N GLY A 26 -8.79 2.16 -23.21
CA GLY A 26 -8.12 2.35 -21.92
C GLY A 26 -9.07 2.87 -20.84
N GLY A 27 -8.70 2.76 -19.55
CA GLY A 27 -9.64 3.08 -18.48
C GLY A 27 -9.90 4.55 -18.30
N LYS A 28 -8.99 5.47 -18.67
CA LYS A 28 -9.30 6.92 -18.61
C LYS A 28 -10.46 7.28 -19.54
N ASN A 29 -10.40 6.87 -20.81
CA ASN A 29 -11.51 7.12 -21.74
C ASN A 29 -12.79 6.38 -21.30
N ALA A 30 -12.66 5.14 -20.84
CA ALA A 30 -13.80 4.36 -20.34
C ALA A 30 -14.52 5.10 -19.20
N ASN A 31 -13.74 5.64 -18.27
CA ASN A 31 -14.21 6.39 -17.11
C ASN A 31 -14.78 7.77 -17.49
N LEU A 32 -14.20 8.47 -18.46
CA LEU A 32 -14.76 9.72 -19.01
C LEU A 32 -16.14 9.47 -19.67
N GLY A 33 -16.27 8.39 -20.44
CA GLY A 33 -17.54 8.00 -21.05
C GLY A 33 -18.60 7.58 -20.03
N GLU A 34 -18.19 6.84 -19.00
CA GLU A 34 -19.05 6.45 -17.87
C GLU A 34 -19.59 7.69 -17.12
N MET A 35 -18.72 8.69 -16.87
CA MET A 35 -19.13 9.95 -16.23
C MET A 35 -20.13 10.73 -17.08
N LEU A 36 -19.93 10.82 -18.40
CA LEU A 36 -20.87 11.47 -19.31
C LEU A 36 -22.26 10.84 -19.23
N ARG A 37 -22.36 9.50 -19.21
CA ARG A 37 -23.64 8.79 -19.07
C ARG A 37 -24.34 9.03 -17.74
N ALA A 38 -23.56 9.17 -16.67
CA ALA A 38 -24.08 9.54 -15.36
C ALA A 38 -24.53 11.02 -15.29
N GLY A 39 -24.40 11.78 -16.39
CA GLY A 39 -24.77 13.19 -16.46
C GLY A 39 -23.82 14.08 -15.65
N ILE A 40 -22.53 13.72 -15.60
CA ILE A 40 -21.46 14.55 -15.06
C ILE A 40 -20.88 15.38 -16.22
N PRO A 41 -20.67 16.70 -16.04
CA PRO A 41 -20.16 17.55 -17.11
C PRO A 41 -18.68 17.27 -17.37
N VAL A 42 -18.41 16.49 -18.40
CA VAL A 42 -17.05 16.20 -18.88
C VAL A 42 -16.86 16.96 -20.20
N PRO A 43 -15.69 17.57 -20.47
CA PRO A 43 -15.47 18.27 -21.73
C PRO A 43 -15.63 17.32 -22.93
N PRO A 44 -16.28 17.75 -24.03
CA PRO A 44 -16.53 16.90 -25.18
C PRO A 44 -15.24 16.51 -25.89
N GLY A 45 -15.22 15.31 -26.47
CA GLY A 45 -14.04 14.76 -27.12
C GLY A 45 -14.27 13.39 -27.72
N PHE A 46 -13.20 12.81 -28.25
CA PHE A 46 -13.18 11.47 -28.83
C PHE A 46 -11.92 10.72 -28.43
N ALA A 47 -12.01 9.39 -28.43
CA ALA A 47 -10.90 8.48 -28.22
C ALA A 47 -10.39 7.93 -29.56
N VAL A 48 -9.08 8.02 -29.77
CA VAL A 48 -8.36 7.22 -30.77
C VAL A 48 -8.12 5.85 -30.15
N THR A 49 -8.73 4.81 -30.72
CA THR A 49 -8.84 3.49 -30.08
C THR A 49 -7.52 2.74 -30.01
N ALA A 50 -7.44 1.78 -29.09
CA ALA A 50 -6.35 0.79 -29.04
C ALA A 50 -6.22 0.00 -30.34
N TYR A 51 -7.33 -0.20 -31.06
CA TYR A 51 -7.32 -0.80 -32.40
C TYR A 51 -6.57 0.06 -33.43
N ALA A 52 -6.74 1.39 -33.41
CA ALA A 52 -5.98 2.29 -34.29
C ALA A 52 -4.47 2.17 -34.03
N TYR A 53 -4.06 2.10 -32.76
CA TYR A 53 -2.66 1.89 -32.40
C TYR A 53 -2.13 0.54 -32.90
N LYS A 54 -2.88 -0.54 -32.66
CA LYS A 54 -2.52 -1.88 -33.14
C LYS A 54 -2.40 -1.92 -34.66
N TYR A 55 -3.37 -1.35 -35.38
CA TYR A 55 -3.36 -1.25 -36.83
C TYR A 55 -2.15 -0.45 -37.34
N PHE A 56 -1.80 0.66 -36.67
CA PHE A 56 -0.59 1.43 -36.97
C PHE A 56 0.67 0.56 -36.89
N LEU A 57 0.86 -0.19 -35.80
CA LEU A 57 2.04 -1.05 -35.61
C LEU A 57 2.11 -2.19 -36.63
N GLU A 58 0.99 -2.85 -36.92
CA GLU A 58 0.92 -3.98 -37.85
C GLU A 58 1.11 -3.52 -39.30
N LYS A 59 0.40 -2.47 -39.73
CA LYS A 59 0.42 -2.02 -41.13
C LYS A 59 1.78 -1.45 -41.55
N THR A 60 2.52 -0.88 -40.61
CA THR A 60 3.85 -0.29 -40.85
C THR A 60 5.00 -1.29 -40.63
N GLY A 61 4.72 -2.48 -40.11
CA GLY A 61 5.75 -3.47 -39.73
C GLY A 61 6.58 -3.05 -38.52
N LEU A 62 6.14 -2.05 -37.75
CA LEU A 62 6.83 -1.60 -36.54
C LEU A 62 6.72 -2.60 -35.40
N ALA A 63 5.62 -3.37 -35.32
CA ALA A 63 5.40 -4.35 -34.27
C ALA A 63 6.62 -5.28 -34.08
N GLU A 64 7.02 -5.96 -35.16
CA GLU A 64 8.12 -6.92 -35.13
C GLU A 64 9.46 -6.27 -34.74
N LYS A 65 9.77 -5.09 -35.31
CA LYS A 65 10.99 -4.33 -35.00
C LYS A 65 11.05 -3.97 -33.52
N ILE A 66 9.97 -3.41 -32.98
CA ILE A 66 9.91 -2.98 -31.58
C ILE A 66 10.04 -4.18 -30.64
N TYR A 67 9.28 -5.26 -30.88
CA TYR A 67 9.31 -6.43 -29.99
C TYR A 67 10.66 -7.17 -30.07
N SER A 68 11.33 -7.19 -31.22
CA SER A 68 12.69 -7.73 -31.34
C SER A 68 13.71 -6.93 -30.52
N MET A 69 13.58 -5.61 -30.46
CA MET A 69 14.47 -4.75 -29.68
C MET A 69 14.26 -4.90 -28.17
N LEU A 70 13.09 -5.38 -27.75
CA LEU A 70 12.73 -5.54 -26.34
C LEU A 70 12.90 -6.97 -25.81
N ARG A 71 12.93 -8.00 -26.67
CA ARG A 71 12.90 -9.42 -26.26
C ARG A 71 14.03 -9.84 -25.33
N ASP A 72 15.24 -9.32 -25.56
CA ASP A 72 16.45 -9.66 -24.80
C ASP A 72 17.05 -8.43 -24.10
N LEU A 73 16.25 -7.38 -23.91
CA LEU A 73 16.70 -6.14 -23.29
C LEU A 73 16.83 -6.33 -21.77
N ASP A 74 18.05 -6.27 -21.25
CA ASP A 74 18.28 -6.17 -19.80
C ASP A 74 17.81 -4.80 -19.30
N VAL A 75 16.63 -4.78 -18.69
CA VAL A 75 16.02 -3.56 -18.15
C VAL A 75 16.72 -3.02 -16.90
N ASN A 76 17.60 -3.79 -16.26
CA ASN A 76 18.39 -3.32 -15.11
C ASN A 76 19.64 -2.54 -15.57
N ASN A 77 20.03 -2.67 -16.82
CA ASN A 77 21.02 -1.82 -17.45
C ASN A 77 20.38 -0.50 -17.91
N THR A 78 20.40 0.50 -17.03
CA THR A 78 19.73 1.79 -17.23
C THR A 78 20.16 2.51 -18.51
N ALA A 79 21.45 2.43 -18.88
CA ALA A 79 21.97 3.05 -20.09
C ALA A 79 21.42 2.37 -21.36
N LEU A 80 21.46 1.04 -21.40
CA LEU A 80 20.96 0.26 -22.54
C LEU A 80 19.43 0.38 -22.69
N LEU A 81 18.70 0.40 -21.57
CA LEU A 81 17.26 0.63 -21.55
C LEU A 81 16.91 2.01 -22.12
N GLN A 82 17.59 3.06 -21.66
CA GLN A 82 17.36 4.43 -22.14
C GLN A 82 17.64 4.54 -23.64
N GLU A 83 18.77 4.03 -24.11
CA GLU A 83 19.14 4.05 -25.52
C GLU A 83 18.13 3.30 -26.40
N THR A 84 17.75 2.09 -25.98
CA THR A 84 16.81 1.24 -26.72
C THR A 84 15.42 1.87 -26.80
N THR A 85 14.93 2.40 -25.69
CA THR A 85 13.63 3.08 -25.63
C THR A 85 13.61 4.39 -26.41
N GLU A 86 14.69 5.16 -26.43
CA GLU A 86 14.82 6.34 -27.30
C GLU A 86 14.74 5.99 -28.78
N LYS A 87 15.44 4.92 -29.21
CA LYS A 87 15.35 4.42 -30.59
C LYS A 87 13.93 4.01 -30.95
N ILE A 88 13.23 3.28 -30.08
CA ILE A 88 11.83 2.86 -30.30
C ILE A 88 10.91 4.09 -30.43
N ARG A 89 11.03 5.06 -29.52
CA ARG A 89 10.23 6.30 -29.56
C ARG A 89 10.46 7.07 -30.84
N LYS A 90 11.72 7.18 -31.29
CA LYS A 90 12.09 7.82 -32.56
C LYS A 90 11.46 7.10 -33.75
N LEU A 91 11.53 5.77 -33.80
CA LEU A 91 10.91 4.96 -34.87
C LEU A 91 9.40 5.21 -34.99
N ILE A 92 8.68 5.25 -33.86
CA ILE A 92 7.23 5.53 -33.85
C ILE A 92 6.95 6.95 -34.37
N LYS A 93 7.74 7.95 -33.94
CA LYS A 93 7.55 9.35 -34.33
C LYS A 93 7.88 9.61 -35.80
N GLU A 94 8.87 8.93 -36.38
CA GLU A 94 9.29 9.11 -37.78
C GLU A 94 8.45 8.30 -38.77
N THR A 95 7.88 7.16 -38.36
CA THR A 95 7.09 6.31 -39.26
C THR A 95 5.77 6.99 -39.65
N PRO A 96 5.45 7.17 -40.95
CA PRO A 96 4.21 7.80 -41.38
C PRO A 96 2.96 7.08 -40.85
N MET A 97 1.94 7.83 -40.43
CA MET A 97 0.67 7.26 -40.01
C MET A 97 -0.09 6.74 -41.24
N PRO A 98 -0.73 5.55 -41.20
CA PRO A 98 -1.61 5.09 -42.26
C PRO A 98 -2.67 6.15 -42.61
N PRO A 99 -2.90 6.44 -43.91
CA PRO A 99 -3.82 7.50 -44.34
C PRO A 99 -5.24 7.34 -43.78
N GLU A 100 -5.68 6.12 -43.54
CA GLU A 100 -7.02 5.83 -43.02
C GLU A 100 -7.18 6.26 -41.56
N ILE A 101 -6.15 6.07 -40.74
CA ILE A 101 -6.15 6.55 -39.35
C ILE A 101 -6.04 8.07 -39.33
N GLU A 102 -5.11 8.62 -40.11
CA GLU A 102 -4.90 10.07 -40.17
C GLU A 102 -6.18 10.80 -40.60
N ALA A 103 -6.82 10.34 -41.67
CA ALA A 103 -8.11 10.89 -42.12
C ALA A 103 -9.20 10.76 -41.05
N ALA A 104 -9.25 9.64 -40.31
CA ALA A 104 -10.22 9.45 -39.24
C ALA A 104 -10.04 10.47 -38.10
N ILE A 105 -8.80 10.70 -37.65
CA ILE A 105 -8.48 11.70 -36.61
C ILE A 105 -8.83 13.11 -37.08
N ARG A 106 -8.42 13.48 -38.31
CA ARG A 106 -8.71 14.79 -38.90
C ARG A 106 -10.21 15.06 -39.03
N ASN A 107 -10.95 14.06 -39.52
CA ASN A 107 -12.41 14.15 -39.64
C ASN A 107 -13.07 14.30 -38.27
N ALA A 108 -12.64 13.55 -37.26
CA ALA A 108 -13.16 13.66 -35.90
C ALA A 108 -12.87 15.03 -35.27
N TYR A 109 -11.68 15.59 -35.49
CA TYR A 109 -11.33 16.94 -35.03
C TYR A 109 -12.15 18.03 -35.73
N ARG A 110 -12.37 17.94 -37.05
CA ARG A 110 -13.28 18.84 -37.78
C ARG A 110 -14.71 18.74 -37.27
N GLU A 111 -15.17 17.52 -36.98
CA GLU A 111 -16.50 17.32 -36.41
C GLU A 111 -16.60 17.89 -34.99
N LEU A 112 -15.56 17.75 -34.16
CA LEU A 112 -15.50 18.37 -32.83
C LEU A 112 -15.57 19.90 -32.95
N SER A 113 -14.86 20.50 -33.90
CA SER A 113 -14.92 21.93 -34.21
C SER A 113 -16.36 22.39 -34.54
N LYS A 114 -17.07 21.62 -35.38
CA LYS A 114 -18.49 21.89 -35.70
C LYS A 114 -19.40 21.76 -34.48
N ARG A 115 -19.26 20.69 -33.69
CA ARG A 115 -20.07 20.45 -32.48
C ARG A 115 -19.88 21.55 -31.44
N LEU A 116 -18.68 22.11 -31.34
CA LEU A 116 -18.36 23.19 -30.42
C LEU A 116 -18.75 24.58 -30.95
N GLY A 117 -18.95 24.73 -32.26
CA GLY A 117 -19.10 26.03 -32.90
C GLY A 117 -17.84 26.90 -32.82
N ILE A 118 -16.67 26.28 -32.65
CA ILE A 118 -15.37 26.96 -32.51
C ILE A 118 -14.48 26.52 -33.66
N GLU A 119 -14.00 27.47 -34.45
CA GLU A 119 -12.98 27.20 -35.46
C GLU A 119 -11.67 26.80 -34.78
N ASN A 120 -11.13 25.65 -35.20
CA ASN A 120 -9.83 25.15 -34.74
C ASN A 120 -9.68 25.09 -33.20
N PRO A 121 -10.56 24.35 -32.50
CA PRO A 121 -10.63 24.36 -31.04
C PRO A 121 -9.35 23.81 -30.41
N ARG A 122 -8.90 24.45 -29.32
CA ARG A 122 -7.82 23.90 -28.49
C ARG A 122 -8.28 22.60 -27.82
N VAL A 123 -7.44 21.57 -27.86
CA VAL A 123 -7.69 20.25 -27.28
C VAL A 123 -6.54 19.80 -26.38
N ALA A 124 -6.87 19.00 -25.37
CA ALA A 124 -5.93 18.17 -24.64
C ALA A 124 -5.82 16.81 -25.34
N VAL A 125 -4.59 16.35 -25.55
CA VAL A 125 -4.27 15.03 -26.10
C VAL A 125 -3.60 14.21 -25.00
N ARG A 126 -4.30 13.21 -24.49
CA ARG A 126 -3.93 12.45 -23.28
C ARG A 126 -3.84 10.96 -23.55
N SER A 127 -2.81 10.32 -23.02
CA SER A 127 -2.66 8.86 -23.03
C SER A 127 -3.70 8.16 -22.15
N SER A 128 -4.22 7.04 -22.63
CA SER A 128 -5.19 6.16 -21.94
C SER A 128 -4.83 4.71 -22.27
N ALA A 129 -3.89 4.12 -21.52
CA ALA A 129 -3.42 2.77 -21.82
C ALA A 129 -4.42 1.70 -21.35
N THR A 130 -4.48 0.57 -22.05
CA THR A 130 -5.38 -0.55 -21.69
C THR A 130 -4.94 -1.31 -20.44
N ALA A 131 -3.66 -1.17 -20.06
CA ALA A 131 -3.06 -1.79 -18.89
C ALA A 131 -2.88 -0.82 -17.71
N GLU A 132 -3.33 0.43 -17.83
CA GLU A 132 -3.13 1.49 -16.82
C GLU A 132 -3.94 1.25 -15.52
N ASP A 133 -5.00 0.44 -15.60
CA ASP A 133 -6.02 0.30 -14.55
C ASP A 133 -6.06 -1.10 -13.93
N LEU A 134 -4.95 -1.85 -13.96
CA LEU A 134 -4.84 -3.05 -13.13
C LEU A 134 -4.91 -2.61 -11.65
N PRO A 135 -5.69 -3.28 -10.77
CA PRO A 135 -5.93 -2.87 -9.38
C PRO A 135 -4.67 -2.62 -8.54
N GLU A 136 -3.53 -3.17 -8.96
CA GLU A 136 -2.23 -3.11 -8.29
C GLU A 136 -1.22 -2.17 -9.00
N ALA A 137 -1.58 -1.57 -10.15
CA ALA A 137 -0.66 -0.83 -11.00
C ALA A 137 -0.96 0.67 -11.05
N SER A 138 -0.27 1.46 -10.20
CA SER A 138 -0.30 2.92 -10.30
C SER A 138 0.68 3.41 -11.38
N PHE A 139 0.19 3.66 -12.58
CA PHE A 139 0.94 4.30 -13.68
C PHE A 139 0.98 5.83 -13.59
N ALA A 140 0.60 6.41 -12.45
CA ALA A 140 0.44 7.85 -12.29
C ALA A 140 1.70 8.62 -12.74
N GLY A 141 1.50 9.57 -13.68
CA GLY A 141 2.56 10.45 -14.18
C GLY A 141 3.62 9.81 -15.08
N GLN A 142 3.43 8.56 -15.54
CA GLN A 142 4.44 7.90 -16.39
C GLN A 142 4.31 8.19 -17.90
N GLN A 143 3.13 8.65 -18.35
CA GLN A 143 2.80 8.84 -19.76
C GLN A 143 2.51 10.30 -20.09
N GLU A 144 2.72 10.69 -21.35
CA GLU A 144 2.68 12.09 -21.76
C GLU A 144 1.24 12.61 -21.93
N THR A 145 1.04 13.87 -21.55
CA THR A 145 -0.17 14.67 -21.78
C THR A 145 0.23 15.97 -22.46
N TYR A 146 -0.50 16.34 -23.51
CA TYR A 146 -0.28 17.57 -24.26
C TYR A 146 -1.51 18.47 -24.13
N LEU A 147 -1.32 19.67 -23.60
CA LEU A 147 -2.38 20.65 -23.40
C LEU A 147 -2.35 21.73 -24.49
N ASN A 148 -3.49 22.37 -24.72
CA ASN A 148 -3.63 23.46 -25.70
C ASN A 148 -3.11 23.13 -27.12
N VAL A 149 -3.35 21.91 -27.59
CA VAL A 149 -3.04 21.50 -28.96
C VAL A 149 -4.12 22.02 -29.90
N PHE A 150 -3.76 22.63 -31.02
CA PHE A 150 -4.71 23.11 -32.02
C PHE A 150 -4.15 22.93 -33.43
N GLY A 151 -5.04 22.70 -34.39
CA GLY A 151 -4.70 22.34 -35.76
C GLY A 151 -4.67 20.84 -35.98
N GLU A 152 -5.22 20.40 -37.10
CA GLU A 152 -5.33 18.98 -37.46
C GLU A 152 -3.96 18.27 -37.43
N ASP A 153 -2.93 18.88 -38.02
CA ASP A 153 -1.56 18.32 -38.08
C ASP A 153 -0.96 18.14 -36.68
N ALA A 154 -1.19 19.12 -35.81
CA ALA A 154 -0.69 19.09 -34.45
C ALA A 154 -1.37 17.99 -33.64
N VAL A 155 -2.69 17.80 -33.80
CA VAL A 155 -3.44 16.72 -33.14
C VAL A 155 -2.93 15.36 -33.59
N VAL A 156 -2.77 15.13 -34.90
CA VAL A 156 -2.23 13.87 -35.44
C VAL A 156 -0.81 13.60 -34.89
N LYS A 157 0.04 14.63 -34.87
CA LYS A 157 1.39 14.54 -34.30
C LYS A 157 1.36 14.17 -32.82
N ARG A 158 0.54 14.83 -32.00
CA ARG A 158 0.46 14.56 -30.56
C ARG A 158 -0.15 13.20 -30.24
N VAL A 159 -1.04 12.67 -31.07
CA VAL A 159 -1.51 11.28 -30.95
C VAL A 159 -0.33 10.31 -31.11
N LYS A 160 0.55 10.51 -32.10
CA LYS A 160 1.77 9.70 -32.24
C LYS A 160 2.74 9.88 -31.07
N ASP A 161 2.89 11.10 -30.56
CA ASP A 161 3.72 11.35 -29.38
C ASP A 161 3.20 10.54 -28.17
N CYS A 162 1.88 10.54 -27.91
CA CYS A 162 1.27 9.70 -26.88
C CYS A 162 1.53 8.20 -27.10
N TRP A 163 1.44 7.70 -28.33
CA TRP A 163 1.80 6.32 -28.64
C TRP A 163 3.27 6.00 -28.39
N ALA A 164 4.18 6.94 -28.71
CA ALA A 164 5.59 6.79 -28.39
C ALA A 164 5.83 6.78 -26.87
N SER A 165 5.06 7.55 -26.09
CA SER A 165 5.19 7.60 -24.63
C SER A 165 4.94 6.25 -23.94
N LEU A 166 4.29 5.29 -24.62
CA LEU A 166 4.20 3.91 -24.12
C LEU A 166 5.58 3.29 -23.92
N PHE A 167 6.60 3.72 -24.67
CA PHE A 167 7.97 3.20 -24.61
C PHE A 167 8.95 4.19 -23.98
N THR A 168 8.56 4.93 -22.94
CA THR A 168 9.56 5.57 -22.07
C THR A 168 10.33 4.50 -21.29
N ALA A 169 11.58 4.78 -20.90
CA ALA A 169 12.38 3.85 -20.09
C ALA A 169 11.62 3.40 -18.82
N ARG A 170 10.98 4.34 -18.13
CA ARG A 170 10.14 4.08 -16.95
C ARG A 170 8.98 3.13 -17.25
N ALA A 171 8.25 3.36 -18.34
CA ALA A 171 7.10 2.53 -18.70
C ALA A 171 7.51 1.12 -19.16
N VAL A 172 8.64 0.98 -19.87
CA VAL A 172 9.19 -0.33 -20.28
C VAL A 172 9.69 -1.10 -19.06
N PHE A 173 10.51 -0.48 -18.22
CA PHE A 173 11.00 -1.08 -16.98
C PHE A 173 9.86 -1.61 -16.12
N TYR A 174 8.85 -0.78 -15.90
CA TYR A 174 7.67 -1.14 -15.11
C TYR A 174 6.92 -2.34 -15.70
N ARG A 175 6.67 -2.35 -17.02
CA ARG A 175 6.00 -3.50 -17.66
C ARG A 175 6.78 -4.80 -17.51
N VAL A 176 8.10 -4.76 -17.64
CA VAL A 176 8.94 -5.95 -17.47
C VAL A 176 8.90 -6.44 -16.02
N GLN A 177 9.03 -5.54 -15.05
CA GLN A 177 8.93 -5.85 -13.61
C GLN A 177 7.58 -6.49 -13.22
N GLN A 178 6.48 -6.06 -13.86
CA GLN A 178 5.14 -6.60 -13.62
C GLN A 178 4.80 -7.83 -14.49
N GLY A 179 5.75 -8.31 -15.30
CA GLY A 179 5.52 -9.45 -16.20
C GLY A 179 4.47 -9.20 -17.29
N ILE A 180 4.22 -7.93 -17.65
CA ILE A 180 3.22 -7.55 -18.67
C ILE A 180 3.85 -7.68 -20.06
N PRO A 181 3.36 -8.59 -20.94
CA PRO A 181 3.88 -8.73 -22.29
C PRO A 181 3.72 -7.43 -23.09
N HIS A 182 4.77 -7.01 -23.80
CA HIS A 182 4.77 -5.77 -24.58
C HIS A 182 3.73 -5.77 -25.70
N GLU A 183 3.37 -6.94 -26.22
CA GLU A 183 2.36 -7.15 -27.25
C GLU A 183 0.93 -6.91 -26.74
N LYS A 184 0.71 -7.04 -25.43
CA LYS A 184 -0.60 -6.84 -24.79
C LYS A 184 -0.80 -5.40 -24.29
N ALA A 185 0.27 -4.60 -24.22
CA ALA A 185 0.18 -3.20 -23.84
C ALA A 185 -0.25 -2.36 -25.05
N LEU A 186 -1.54 -2.01 -25.11
CA LEU A 186 -2.07 -1.13 -26.14
C LEU A 186 -2.34 0.27 -25.56
N MET A 187 -2.26 1.27 -26.42
CA MET A 187 -2.49 2.66 -26.07
C MET A 187 -3.67 3.23 -26.85
N SER A 188 -4.67 3.73 -26.13
CA SER A 188 -5.64 4.66 -26.67
C SER A 188 -5.23 6.10 -26.34
N VAL A 189 -5.71 7.06 -27.13
CA VAL A 189 -5.43 8.48 -26.93
C VAL A 189 -6.74 9.26 -26.87
N THR A 190 -6.93 10.00 -25.79
CA THR A 190 -8.04 10.93 -25.60
C THR A 190 -7.73 12.23 -26.32
N VAL A 191 -8.64 12.72 -27.16
CA VAL A 191 -8.60 14.08 -27.72
C VAL A 191 -9.85 14.82 -27.23
N GLN A 192 -9.66 15.77 -26.33
CA GLN A 192 -10.76 16.38 -25.58
C GLN A 192 -10.66 17.91 -25.63
N LYS A 193 -11.80 18.62 -25.70
CA LYS A 193 -11.86 20.09 -25.64
C LYS A 193 -11.03 20.57 -24.43
N MET A 194 -10.10 21.50 -24.68
CA MET A 194 -9.37 22.15 -23.61
C MET A 194 -10.30 23.12 -22.88
N VAL A 195 -10.39 22.99 -21.56
CA VAL A 195 -11.12 23.95 -20.72
C VAL A 195 -10.26 25.19 -20.55
N ASN A 196 -10.77 26.36 -20.97
CA ASN A 196 -10.08 27.63 -20.79
C ASN A 196 -10.16 28.06 -19.32
N SER A 197 -9.33 27.45 -18.49
CA SER A 197 -9.57 27.42 -17.03
C SER A 197 -9.35 28.80 -16.41
N ARG A 198 -10.41 29.38 -15.83
CA ARG A 198 -10.30 30.48 -14.86
C ARG A 198 -9.60 29.97 -13.60
N SER A 199 -10.08 28.83 -13.11
CA SER A 199 -9.56 28.14 -11.94
C SER A 199 -9.64 26.64 -12.18
N ALA A 200 -8.72 25.89 -11.63
CA ALA A 200 -8.71 24.44 -11.71
C ALA A 200 -8.05 23.86 -10.47
N GLY A 201 -8.30 22.58 -10.24
CA GLY A 201 -7.74 21.89 -9.09
C GLY A 201 -8.28 20.48 -8.94
N VAL A 202 -8.30 20.04 -7.69
CA VAL A 202 -8.62 18.67 -7.30
C VAL A 202 -9.68 18.68 -6.21
N MET A 203 -10.42 17.58 -6.08
CA MET A 203 -11.31 17.37 -4.96
C MET A 203 -11.32 15.92 -4.53
N PHE A 204 -11.45 15.71 -3.24
CA PHE A 204 -11.53 14.41 -2.60
C PHE A 204 -12.90 14.26 -1.96
N THR A 205 -13.55 13.12 -2.17
CA THR A 205 -14.84 12.82 -1.50
C THR A 205 -14.63 12.25 -0.10
N LEU A 206 -13.52 12.59 0.55
CA LEU A 206 -13.24 12.40 1.96
C LEU A 206 -12.14 13.39 2.34
N HIS A 207 -11.88 13.54 3.62
CA HIS A 207 -10.74 14.33 4.06
C HIS A 207 -9.44 13.54 3.87
N PRO A 208 -8.51 13.95 2.98
CA PRO A 208 -7.34 13.14 2.61
C PRO A 208 -6.33 12.96 3.76
N VAL A 209 -6.33 13.84 4.77
CA VAL A 209 -5.48 13.75 5.98
C VAL A 209 -6.10 13.00 7.14
N THR A 210 -7.38 13.23 7.44
CA THR A 210 -8.04 12.68 8.64
C THR A 210 -8.86 11.44 8.35
N GLY A 211 -9.18 11.18 7.08
CA GLY A 211 -10.05 10.08 6.66
C GLY A 211 -11.54 10.35 6.89
N GLU A 212 -11.93 11.57 7.28
CA GLU A 212 -13.31 11.94 7.54
C GLU A 212 -14.16 11.76 6.26
N THR A 213 -15.13 10.83 6.28
CA THR A 213 -15.88 10.41 5.08
C THR A 213 -17.18 11.19 4.85
N ASN A 214 -17.56 12.08 5.75
CA ASN A 214 -18.77 12.93 5.69
C ASN A 214 -18.49 14.30 5.00
N VAL A 215 -17.27 14.55 4.53
CA VAL A 215 -16.87 15.81 3.89
C VAL A 215 -16.32 15.62 2.48
N VAL A 216 -16.40 16.68 1.67
CA VAL A 216 -15.66 16.84 0.42
C VAL A 216 -14.60 17.91 0.65
N VAL A 217 -13.34 17.62 0.32
CA VAL A 217 -12.25 18.60 0.36
C VAL A 217 -11.96 19.03 -1.07
N ILE A 218 -12.05 20.33 -1.35
CA ILE A 218 -11.83 20.93 -2.66
C ILE A 218 -10.60 21.83 -2.57
N GLU A 219 -9.63 21.61 -3.45
CA GLU A 219 -8.47 22.49 -3.61
C GLU A 219 -8.47 23.15 -5.00
N GLY A 220 -8.17 24.43 -5.07
CA GLY A 220 -8.17 25.18 -6.33
C GLY A 220 -7.15 26.31 -6.40
N ALA A 221 -6.65 26.59 -7.59
CA ALA A 221 -5.84 27.77 -7.88
C ALA A 221 -6.24 28.41 -9.21
N TRP A 222 -5.69 29.60 -9.49
CA TRP A 222 -5.92 30.32 -10.75
C TRP A 222 -5.22 29.62 -11.93
N GLY A 223 -5.86 29.66 -13.10
CA GLY A 223 -5.34 29.10 -14.35
C GLY A 223 -5.49 27.59 -14.47
N LEU A 224 -4.57 26.95 -15.20
CA LEU A 224 -4.57 25.52 -15.47
C LEU A 224 -4.20 24.68 -14.24
N GLY A 225 -4.86 23.54 -14.08
CA GLY A 225 -4.68 22.63 -12.93
C GLY A 225 -3.27 22.02 -12.81
N GLU A 226 -2.44 22.14 -13.85
CA GLU A 226 -1.02 21.73 -13.83
C GLU A 226 -0.26 22.39 -12.67
N ALA A 227 -0.62 23.62 -12.28
CA ALA A 227 0.01 24.30 -11.15
C ALA A 227 -0.30 23.61 -9.81
N VAL A 228 -1.53 23.13 -9.63
CA VAL A 228 -2.00 22.45 -8.41
C VAL A 228 -1.46 21.02 -8.35
N VAL A 229 -1.66 20.24 -9.42
CA VAL A 229 -1.19 18.84 -9.52
C VAL A 229 0.34 18.77 -9.45
N GLY A 230 1.03 19.73 -10.07
CA GLY A 230 2.50 19.83 -10.01
C GLY A 230 3.04 20.43 -8.71
N GLY A 231 2.19 20.86 -7.78
CA GLY A 231 2.61 21.49 -6.52
C GLY A 231 3.36 22.82 -6.70
N LYS A 232 3.24 23.47 -7.86
CA LYS A 232 3.91 24.75 -8.18
C LYS A 232 3.26 25.94 -7.46
N VAL A 233 2.05 25.76 -6.95
CA VAL A 233 1.28 26.76 -6.20
C VAL A 233 0.65 26.13 -4.96
N THR A 234 0.56 26.89 -3.88
CA THR A 234 -0.24 26.53 -2.71
C THR A 234 -1.71 26.87 -3.01
N PRO A 235 -2.59 25.88 -3.19
CA PRO A 235 -3.98 26.12 -3.58
C PRO A 235 -4.80 26.69 -2.43
N ASP A 236 -5.95 27.30 -2.75
CA ASP A 236 -7.02 27.51 -1.77
C ASP A 236 -7.65 26.16 -1.41
N GLU A 237 -8.19 26.05 -0.20
CA GLU A 237 -8.84 24.83 0.30
C GLU A 237 -10.23 25.16 0.87
N TRP A 238 -11.21 24.30 0.56
CA TRP A 238 -12.56 24.32 1.12
C TRP A 238 -12.93 22.93 1.62
N VAL A 239 -13.52 22.87 2.83
CA VAL A 239 -14.09 21.64 3.39
C VAL A 239 -15.61 21.78 3.42
N VAL A 240 -16.31 20.89 2.73
CA VAL A 240 -17.76 20.96 2.53
C VAL A 240 -18.44 19.74 3.14
N ASP A 241 -19.55 19.94 3.87
CA ASP A 241 -20.38 18.83 4.35
C ASP A 241 -21.08 18.10 3.20
N LYS A 242 -21.06 16.77 3.17
CA LYS A 242 -21.71 16.00 2.09
C LYS A 242 -23.24 16.03 2.14
N GLU A 243 -23.83 16.13 3.33
CA GLU A 243 -25.29 16.08 3.49
C GLU A 243 -25.92 17.45 3.25
N THR A 244 -25.33 18.50 3.84
CA THR A 244 -25.89 19.86 3.75
C THR A 244 -25.31 20.67 2.57
N LEU A 245 -24.17 20.25 2.01
CA LEU A 245 -23.37 21.02 1.04
C LEU A 245 -22.90 22.38 1.59
N GLU A 246 -22.89 22.57 2.91
CA GLU A 246 -22.39 23.79 3.53
C GLU A 246 -20.85 23.76 3.66
N ILE A 247 -20.23 24.91 3.40
CA ILE A 247 -18.78 25.09 3.56
C ILE A 247 -18.48 25.21 5.06
N LYS A 248 -17.84 24.19 5.64
CA LYS A 248 -17.45 24.13 7.06
C LYS A 248 -16.20 24.97 7.34
N ASP A 249 -15.21 24.89 6.44
CA ASP A 249 -13.94 25.60 6.56
C ASP A 249 -13.47 26.11 5.20
N ARG A 250 -12.73 27.22 5.22
CA ARG A 250 -12.08 27.80 4.04
C ARG A 250 -10.70 28.33 4.40
N ARG A 251 -9.70 27.97 3.62
CA ARG A 251 -8.34 28.49 3.72
C ARG A 251 -7.93 29.11 2.39
N ILE A 252 -7.85 30.43 2.36
CA ILE A 252 -7.44 31.18 1.16
C ILE A 252 -5.95 31.46 1.27
N ASN A 253 -5.18 30.90 0.34
CA ASN A 253 -3.73 31.02 0.30
C ASN A 253 -3.32 32.03 -0.77
N LYS A 254 -2.17 32.66 -0.57
CA LYS A 254 -1.61 33.58 -1.56
C LYS A 254 -1.07 32.81 -2.76
N LYS A 255 -1.71 32.97 -3.91
CA LYS A 255 -1.33 32.32 -5.17
C LYS A 255 -0.38 33.24 -5.95
N ASN A 256 0.92 32.96 -5.89
CA ASN A 256 1.94 33.82 -6.52
C ASN A 256 2.06 33.61 -8.03
N ILE A 257 1.58 32.47 -8.55
CA ILE A 257 1.67 32.15 -9.97
C ILE A 257 0.34 31.59 -10.50
N ALA A 258 0.17 31.64 -11.81
CA ALA A 258 -0.80 30.86 -12.55
C ALA A 258 -0.16 30.31 -13.83
N ILE A 259 -0.63 29.16 -14.32
CA ILE A 259 -0.28 28.67 -15.65
C ILE A 259 -1.42 29.01 -16.60
N VAL A 260 -1.11 29.74 -17.66
CA VAL A 260 -2.08 30.22 -18.65
C VAL A 260 -1.61 29.88 -20.06
N PHE A 261 -2.53 29.87 -21.01
CA PHE A 261 -2.17 29.75 -22.43
C PHE A 261 -1.74 31.12 -22.96
N ASN A 262 -0.58 31.18 -23.63
CA ASN A 262 -0.13 32.35 -24.36
C ASN A 262 -0.48 32.20 -25.86
N PRO A 263 -1.47 32.96 -26.38
CA PRO A 263 -1.87 32.87 -27.77
C PRO A 263 -0.77 33.28 -28.77
N GLU A 264 0.15 34.18 -28.39
CA GLU A 264 1.22 34.66 -29.26
C GLU A 264 2.31 33.61 -29.47
N LYS A 265 2.64 32.87 -28.41
CA LYS A 265 3.63 31.77 -28.48
C LYS A 265 3.03 30.43 -28.88
N GLY A 266 1.71 30.28 -28.75
CA GLY A 266 1.02 29.01 -29.00
C GLY A 266 1.32 27.93 -27.96
N GLU A 267 1.75 28.31 -26.75
CA GLU A 267 2.13 27.39 -25.67
C GLU A 267 1.69 27.89 -24.30
N ASN A 268 1.78 27.03 -23.29
CA ASN A 268 1.52 27.42 -21.91
C ASN A 268 2.69 28.24 -21.35
N GLU A 269 2.39 29.24 -20.55
CA GLU A 269 3.40 29.96 -19.78
C GLU A 269 3.00 30.10 -18.31
N THR A 270 4.01 30.16 -17.46
CA THR A 270 3.82 30.49 -16.04
C THR A 270 3.93 31.99 -15.87
N ILE A 271 2.86 32.60 -15.35
CA ILE A 271 2.79 34.03 -15.07
C ILE A 271 2.91 34.26 -13.56
N GLN A 272 3.52 35.38 -13.18
CA GLN A 272 3.53 35.86 -11.80
C GLN A 272 2.26 36.67 -11.56
N LEU A 273 1.63 36.48 -10.40
CA LEU A 273 0.43 37.21 -10.02
C LEU A 273 0.80 38.37 -9.06
N PRO A 274 0.19 39.56 -9.22
CA PRO A 274 -0.83 39.89 -10.21
C PRO A 274 -0.26 40.12 -11.63
N ASP A 275 -0.98 39.67 -12.66
CA ASP A 275 -0.65 39.92 -14.07
C ASP A 275 -1.75 40.81 -14.70
N PRO A 276 -1.41 41.95 -15.33
CA PRO A 276 -2.40 42.85 -15.94
C PRO A 276 -3.29 42.21 -17.02
N ARG A 277 -2.86 41.12 -17.65
CA ARG A 277 -3.65 40.39 -18.66
C ARG A 277 -4.80 39.60 -18.05
N PHE A 278 -4.73 39.31 -16.76
CA PHE A 278 -5.75 38.56 -16.01
C PHE A 278 -6.09 39.31 -14.72
N PRO A 279 -6.78 40.46 -14.80
CA PRO A 279 -7.08 41.30 -13.63
C PRO A 279 -7.91 40.58 -12.56
N GLN A 280 -8.62 39.51 -12.92
CA GLN A 280 -9.37 38.65 -12.00
C GLN A 280 -8.49 37.69 -11.19
N PHE A 281 -7.24 37.43 -11.60
CA PHE A 281 -6.31 36.53 -10.90
C PHE A 281 -5.55 37.28 -9.80
N GLN A 282 -6.29 37.75 -8.80
CA GLN A 282 -5.70 38.41 -7.65
C GLN A 282 -5.04 37.37 -6.72
N PRO A 283 -3.77 37.56 -6.29
CA PRO A 283 -3.04 36.59 -5.49
C PRO A 283 -3.76 36.17 -4.21
N ASP A 284 -4.36 37.15 -3.52
CA ASP A 284 -4.97 36.98 -2.20
C ASP A 284 -6.49 36.70 -2.28
N ALA A 285 -7.07 36.67 -3.48
CA ALA A 285 -8.49 36.39 -3.67
C ALA A 285 -8.75 34.88 -3.80
N PRO A 286 -9.94 34.39 -3.40
CA PRO A 286 -10.32 32.99 -3.58
C PRO A 286 -10.46 32.66 -5.07
N SER A 287 -9.90 31.53 -5.50
CA SER A 287 -10.01 31.05 -6.88
C SER A 287 -11.42 30.57 -7.26
N LEU A 288 -12.25 30.20 -6.28
CA LEU A 288 -13.66 29.82 -6.47
C LEU A 288 -14.60 30.74 -5.68
N ASN A 289 -15.81 30.91 -6.19
CA ASN A 289 -16.92 31.45 -5.40
C ASN A 289 -17.70 30.32 -4.70
N ASP A 290 -18.48 30.68 -3.68
CA ASP A 290 -19.20 29.70 -2.85
C ASP A 290 -20.19 28.81 -3.64
N GLU A 291 -20.81 29.34 -4.70
CA GLU A 291 -21.76 28.58 -5.55
C GLU A 291 -21.05 27.55 -6.45
N GLU A 292 -19.82 27.85 -6.88
CA GLU A 292 -18.95 26.91 -7.58
C GLU A 292 -18.43 25.81 -6.64
N VAL A 293 -18.05 26.18 -5.41
CA VAL A 293 -17.62 25.21 -4.38
C VAL A 293 -18.73 24.21 -4.09
N LYS A 294 -19.97 24.70 -3.86
CA LYS A 294 -21.14 23.84 -3.67
C LYS A 294 -21.42 22.96 -4.89
N LYS A 295 -21.30 23.51 -6.10
CA LYS A 295 -21.55 22.73 -7.32
C LYS A 295 -20.53 21.61 -7.51
N LEU A 296 -19.26 21.89 -7.23
CA LEU A 296 -18.19 20.88 -7.24
C LEU A 296 -18.46 19.80 -6.19
N ALA A 297 -18.83 20.18 -4.96
CA ALA A 297 -19.19 19.22 -3.91
C ALA A 297 -20.39 18.33 -4.31
N GLU A 298 -21.45 18.92 -4.88
CA GLU A 298 -22.60 18.17 -5.43
C GLU A 298 -22.16 17.15 -6.48
N LEU A 299 -21.28 17.55 -7.41
CA LEU A 299 -20.72 16.65 -8.42
C LEU A 299 -19.84 15.56 -7.79
N GLY A 300 -19.03 15.90 -6.79
CA GLY A 300 -18.20 14.95 -6.04
C GLY A 300 -19.04 13.86 -5.37
N VAL A 301 -20.09 14.24 -4.65
CA VAL A 301 -21.04 13.31 -4.01
C VAL A 301 -21.74 12.44 -5.06
N LYS A 302 -22.14 13.02 -6.20
CA LYS A 302 -22.75 12.28 -7.31
C LYS A 302 -21.78 11.24 -7.90
N ILE A 303 -20.52 11.60 -8.09
CA ILE A 303 -19.47 10.70 -8.60
C ILE A 303 -19.20 9.58 -7.59
N GLU A 304 -19.00 9.89 -6.32
CA GLU A 304 -18.82 8.89 -5.26
C GLU A 304 -19.98 7.89 -5.19
N LYS A 305 -21.22 8.39 -5.26
CA LYS A 305 -22.42 7.53 -5.26
C LYS A 305 -22.46 6.61 -6.49
N HIS A 306 -22.04 7.10 -7.65
CA HIS A 306 -21.99 6.33 -8.89
C HIS A 306 -20.98 5.18 -8.82
N TYR A 307 -19.79 5.44 -8.27
CA TYR A 307 -18.70 4.44 -8.18
C TYR A 307 -18.71 3.61 -6.88
N GLY A 308 -19.52 4.00 -5.89
CA GLY A 308 -19.70 3.29 -4.62
C GLY A 308 -18.46 3.30 -3.71
N ARG A 309 -17.55 4.26 -3.89
CA ARG A 309 -16.27 4.38 -3.16
C ARG A 309 -15.82 5.83 -3.15
N ALA A 310 -14.89 6.16 -2.24
CA ALA A 310 -14.28 7.49 -2.21
C ALA A 310 -13.45 7.77 -3.47
N MET A 311 -13.46 9.02 -3.91
CA MET A 311 -12.93 9.43 -5.22
C MET A 311 -11.97 10.61 -5.10
N ASP A 312 -10.93 10.57 -5.95
CA ASP A 312 -9.99 11.66 -6.26
C ASP A 312 -10.34 12.20 -7.65
N ILE A 313 -10.71 13.48 -7.74
CA ILE A 313 -11.38 14.06 -8.90
C ILE A 313 -10.69 15.37 -9.30
N GLU A 314 -10.28 15.49 -10.55
CA GLU A 314 -9.75 16.72 -11.13
C GLU A 314 -10.89 17.51 -11.78
N TRP A 315 -10.90 18.83 -11.56
CA TRP A 315 -11.94 19.73 -12.06
C TRP A 315 -11.35 21.02 -12.64
N ALA A 316 -12.13 21.68 -13.49
CA ALA A 316 -11.81 22.98 -14.06
C ALA A 316 -13.06 23.85 -14.22
N ILE A 317 -12.91 25.15 -13.95
CA ILE A 317 -13.93 26.16 -14.21
C ILE A 317 -13.56 26.91 -15.50
N ASP A 318 -14.36 26.75 -16.53
CA ASP A 318 -14.21 27.42 -17.82
C ASP A 318 -14.48 28.93 -17.68
N MET A 319 -13.59 29.75 -18.21
CA MET A 319 -13.70 31.21 -18.17
C MET A 319 -14.61 31.76 -19.27
N ASP A 320 -14.85 30.98 -20.33
CA ASP A 320 -15.61 31.40 -21.50
C ASP A 320 -17.12 31.12 -21.34
N LEU A 321 -17.50 30.34 -20.31
CA LEU A 321 -18.89 29.91 -20.08
C LEU A 321 -19.46 30.52 -18.80
N PRO A 322 -20.79 30.76 -18.75
CA PRO A 322 -21.45 31.18 -17.53
C PRO A 322 -21.65 30.02 -16.56
N TYR A 323 -21.75 30.32 -15.26
CA TYR A 323 -22.23 29.35 -14.27
C TYR A 323 -23.71 29.03 -14.50
N PRO A 324 -24.15 27.77 -14.36
CA PRO A 324 -23.38 26.59 -13.91
C PRO A 324 -22.71 25.78 -15.04
N GLN A 325 -22.79 26.20 -16.30
CA GLN A 325 -22.23 25.44 -17.44
C GLN A 325 -20.70 25.46 -17.50
N ASN A 326 -20.06 26.32 -16.74
CA ASN A 326 -18.61 26.45 -16.67
C ASN A 326 -17.91 25.39 -15.82
N VAL A 327 -18.63 24.57 -15.05
CA VAL A 327 -18.03 23.56 -14.17
C VAL A 327 -17.80 22.26 -14.94
N PHE A 328 -16.55 21.85 -15.09
CA PHE A 328 -16.18 20.58 -15.73
C PHE A 328 -15.39 19.67 -14.81
N ILE A 329 -15.65 18.37 -14.92
CA ILE A 329 -14.83 17.29 -14.38
C ILE A 329 -13.93 16.77 -15.49
N VAL A 330 -12.62 16.83 -15.28
CA VAL A 330 -11.62 16.47 -16.31
C VAL A 330 -11.03 15.08 -16.07
N GLN A 331 -11.09 14.56 -14.85
CA GLN A 331 -10.69 13.19 -14.49
C GLN A 331 -11.33 12.78 -13.16
N ALA A 332 -11.57 11.48 -12.96
CA ALA A 332 -11.97 10.92 -11.67
C ALA A 332 -11.36 9.53 -11.51
N ARG A 333 -10.91 9.19 -10.31
CA ARG A 333 -10.40 7.84 -9.98
C ARG A 333 -10.71 7.50 -8.52
N ALA A 334 -10.60 6.23 -8.17
CA ALA A 334 -10.72 5.81 -6.78
C ALA A 334 -9.65 6.49 -5.92
N GLU A 335 -10.04 6.98 -4.75
CA GLU A 335 -9.09 7.40 -3.71
C GLU A 335 -8.45 6.14 -3.13
N THR A 336 -7.12 6.05 -3.17
CA THR A 336 -6.38 4.81 -2.86
C THR A 336 -5.79 4.78 -1.47
N VAL A 337 -5.61 5.92 -0.78
CA VAL A 337 -4.91 5.99 0.51
C VAL A 337 -5.82 5.54 1.64
N TRP A 338 -7.07 6.03 1.75
CA TRP A 338 -8.01 5.62 2.80
C TRP A 338 -8.74 4.31 2.48
N SER A 339 -8.89 3.98 1.20
CA SER A 339 -9.37 2.66 0.78
C SER A 339 -8.36 1.53 1.07
N THR A 340 -7.06 1.83 1.16
CA THR A 340 -6.02 0.88 1.61
C THR A 340 -5.55 1.07 3.08
N LYS A 341 -5.77 2.23 3.71
CA LYS A 341 -5.32 2.54 5.10
C LYS A 341 -6.01 1.79 6.23
N LYS A 342 -7.04 0.97 6.00
CA LYS A 342 -7.46 0.03 7.07
C LYS A 342 -6.37 -1.01 7.41
N ALA A 343 -5.26 -1.05 6.66
CA ALA A 343 -4.17 -2.02 6.81
C ALA A 343 -2.79 -1.46 7.22
N LYS A 344 -2.54 -0.15 7.33
CA LYS A 344 -1.19 0.36 7.65
C LYS A 344 -1.19 1.68 8.45
N GLU A 345 -1.05 1.55 9.76
CA GLU A 345 -0.43 2.57 10.62
C GLU A 345 0.62 1.85 11.48
N GLU A 346 1.86 1.84 11.00
CA GLU A 346 3.05 1.54 11.80
C GLU A 346 3.76 2.88 12.04
N GLU A 347 3.73 3.36 13.28
CA GLU A 347 4.46 4.55 13.70
C GLU A 347 5.96 4.24 13.75
N LYS A 348 6.77 4.89 12.89
CA LYS A 348 8.24 4.91 13.06
C LYS A 348 8.58 5.66 14.35
N LYS A 349 9.11 4.94 15.34
CA LYS A 349 9.57 5.46 16.64
C LYS A 349 10.83 6.31 16.47
N ALA A 350 10.84 7.54 16.99
CA ALA A 350 12.07 8.29 17.23
C ALA A 350 12.64 7.91 18.60
N GLU A 351 13.82 7.27 18.65
CA GLU A 351 14.54 7.08 19.92
C GLU A 351 15.07 8.43 20.43
N LEU A 352 14.60 8.86 21.61
CA LEU A 352 14.99 10.12 22.27
C LEU A 352 16.44 10.13 22.82
N LYS A 353 17.32 9.22 22.38
CA LYS A 353 18.70 9.13 22.88
C LYS A 353 19.68 9.81 21.92
N GLY A 354 20.12 11.03 22.28
CA GLY A 354 21.21 11.73 21.60
C GLY A 354 20.95 13.20 21.25
N PHE A 355 19.72 13.67 21.40
CA PHE A 355 19.34 15.06 21.11
C PHE A 355 19.76 16.00 22.25
N LYS A 356 20.29 17.17 21.91
CA LYS A 356 20.79 18.18 22.86
C LYS A 356 19.71 19.15 23.33
N LYS A 357 18.61 19.30 22.60
CA LYS A 357 17.56 20.30 22.83
C LYS A 357 16.18 19.64 22.85
N VAL A 358 15.85 19.04 24.00
CA VAL A 358 14.50 18.56 24.31
C VAL A 358 13.72 19.68 25.02
N VAL A 359 12.51 19.99 24.56
CA VAL A 359 11.67 21.08 25.08
C VAL A 359 10.25 20.58 25.39
N LYS A 360 9.57 21.22 26.32
CA LYS A 360 8.13 20.99 26.57
C LYS A 360 7.27 21.77 25.59
N MET A 361 6.06 21.31 25.30
CA MET A 361 5.11 21.94 24.38
C MET A 361 4.77 23.39 24.78
N SER A 362 4.74 23.70 26.08
CA SER A 362 4.54 25.05 26.59
C SER A 362 5.69 26.02 26.29
N GLU A 363 6.87 25.49 26.00
CA GLU A 363 8.12 26.23 25.73
C GLU A 363 8.56 26.08 24.25
N ALA A 364 7.84 25.27 23.47
CA ALA A 364 8.16 24.96 22.09
C ALA A 364 7.90 26.15 21.17
N LYS A 365 8.97 26.73 20.63
CA LYS A 365 8.89 27.83 19.66
C LYS A 365 8.54 27.28 18.28
N VAL A 366 7.45 27.80 17.68
CA VAL A 366 7.11 27.50 16.28
C VAL A 366 8.09 28.20 15.34
N LEU A 367 8.71 27.43 14.45
CA LEU A 367 9.61 27.93 13.41
C LEU A 367 8.84 28.34 12.16
N VAL A 368 8.01 27.42 11.64
CA VAL A 368 7.21 27.62 10.42
C VAL A 368 5.90 26.86 10.50
N LYS A 369 4.93 27.27 9.67
CA LYS A 369 3.65 26.59 9.46
C LYS A 369 3.40 26.38 7.98
N GLY A 370 2.72 25.30 7.63
CA GLY A 370 2.34 24.98 6.25
C GLY A 370 1.08 24.12 6.19
N LEU A 371 0.85 23.50 5.04
CA LEU A 371 -0.25 22.56 4.83
C LEU A 371 0.11 21.18 5.41
N PRO A 372 -0.78 20.55 6.21
CA PRO A 372 -0.56 19.23 6.80
C PRO A 372 -0.68 18.13 5.74
N ALA A 373 0.39 17.91 4.97
CA ALA A 373 0.38 17.04 3.80
C ALA A 373 0.23 15.56 4.16
N SER A 374 0.97 15.09 5.15
CA SER A 374 0.93 13.70 5.62
C SER A 374 0.93 13.69 7.15
N PRO A 375 -0.04 13.02 7.79
CA PRO A 375 -0.21 13.04 9.24
C PRO A 375 0.92 12.31 9.97
N GLY A 376 1.06 12.60 11.25
CA GLY A 376 2.06 12.01 12.15
C GLY A 376 3.04 13.03 12.71
N VAL A 377 3.88 12.59 13.64
CA VAL A 377 4.94 13.42 14.23
C VAL A 377 6.29 12.80 13.92
N GLY A 378 7.20 13.59 13.35
CA GLY A 378 8.58 13.18 13.12
C GLY A 378 9.54 14.18 13.73
N ALA A 379 10.62 13.70 14.33
CA ALA A 379 11.60 14.55 14.99
C ALA A 379 13.02 14.09 14.66
N GLY A 380 13.94 15.03 14.46
CA GLY A 380 15.31 14.72 14.06
C GLY A 380 16.15 15.96 13.77
N VAL A 381 17.38 15.74 13.31
CA VAL A 381 18.26 16.81 12.85
C VAL A 381 17.83 17.22 11.44
N ALA A 382 17.52 18.49 11.24
CA ALA A 382 17.15 19.06 9.96
C ALA A 382 18.35 19.10 9.02
N LYS A 383 18.14 18.67 7.77
CA LYS A 383 19.08 18.84 6.66
C LYS A 383 18.39 19.62 5.55
N VAL A 384 18.87 20.84 5.31
CA VAL A 384 18.39 21.68 4.21
C VAL A 384 19.15 21.30 2.95
N LEU A 385 18.44 20.80 1.95
CA LEU A 385 18.99 20.33 0.68
C LEU A 385 18.24 21.00 -0.48
N PHE A 386 18.97 21.40 -1.53
CA PHE A 386 18.39 21.97 -2.75
C PHE A 386 18.57 21.08 -3.98
N ASP A 387 19.41 20.05 -3.89
CA ASP A 387 19.74 19.13 -4.98
C ASP A 387 19.88 17.70 -4.41
N PRO A 388 19.07 16.73 -4.89
CA PRO A 388 19.10 15.35 -4.39
C PRO A 388 20.36 14.57 -4.79
N HIS A 389 21.18 15.09 -5.71
CA HIS A 389 22.43 14.48 -6.17
C HIS A 389 23.70 15.14 -5.61
N SER A 390 23.53 16.18 -4.80
CA SER A 390 24.62 16.87 -4.12
C SER A 390 25.42 15.94 -3.19
N LYS A 391 26.67 16.30 -2.88
CA LYS A 391 27.48 15.52 -1.93
C LYS A 391 26.84 15.50 -0.55
N GLU A 392 26.19 16.60 -0.17
CA GLU A 392 25.45 16.77 1.08
C GLU A 392 24.24 15.85 1.16
N ALA A 393 23.60 15.54 0.03
CA ALA A 393 22.50 14.57 -0.05
C ALA A 393 22.99 13.12 0.13
N GLN A 394 24.19 12.78 -0.37
CA GLN A 394 24.79 11.45 -0.15
C GLN A 394 25.08 11.18 1.33
N GLU A 395 25.33 12.23 2.10
CA GLU A 395 25.56 12.18 3.55
C GLU A 395 24.27 12.21 4.39
N PHE A 396 23.09 12.21 3.77
CA PHE A 396 21.80 12.21 4.47
C PHE A 396 21.57 10.88 5.20
N LYS A 397 21.30 10.97 6.51
CA LYS A 397 21.19 9.81 7.42
C LYS A 397 19.74 9.44 7.68
N GLU A 398 19.51 8.16 8.00
CA GLU A 398 18.20 7.69 8.46
C GLU A 398 17.79 8.45 9.73
N GLY A 399 16.55 8.94 9.76
CA GLY A 399 15.99 9.68 10.90
C GLY A 399 16.22 11.20 10.86
N GLU A 400 16.91 11.74 9.85
CA GLU A 400 17.02 13.20 9.66
C GLU A 400 15.71 13.81 9.12
N VAL A 401 15.47 15.10 9.39
CA VAL A 401 14.32 15.84 8.83
C VAL A 401 14.75 16.49 7.53
N LEU A 402 14.11 16.12 6.43
CA LEU A 402 14.39 16.68 5.12
C LEU A 402 13.69 18.03 4.95
N VAL A 403 14.46 19.10 4.73
CA VAL A 403 13.94 20.43 4.44
C VAL A 403 14.39 20.85 3.04
N THR A 404 13.45 21.18 2.16
CA THR A 404 13.78 21.60 0.78
C THR A 404 12.76 22.57 0.22
N LYS A 405 13.00 23.09 -0.98
CA LYS A 405 12.06 23.99 -1.66
C LYS A 405 10.87 23.21 -2.21
N MET A 406 11.14 22.12 -2.93
CA MET A 406 10.16 21.20 -3.50
C MET A 406 10.84 19.84 -3.73
N THR A 407 10.04 18.79 -3.97
CA THR A 407 10.55 17.45 -4.29
C THR A 407 10.04 16.99 -5.65
N ASP A 408 10.81 16.14 -6.31
CA ASP A 408 10.47 15.38 -7.51
C ASP A 408 10.87 13.89 -7.30
N PRO A 409 10.63 12.98 -8.27
CA PRO A 409 10.92 11.55 -8.10
C PRO A 409 12.36 11.20 -7.71
N ASP A 410 13.34 12.04 -8.01
CA ASP A 410 14.74 11.78 -7.67
C ASP A 410 15.01 11.95 -6.16
N TRP A 411 14.08 12.58 -5.42
CA TRP A 411 14.14 12.73 -3.97
C TRP A 411 13.67 11.49 -3.20
N VAL A 412 12.95 10.55 -3.83
CA VAL A 412 12.35 9.39 -3.15
C VAL A 412 13.36 8.59 -2.30
N PRO A 413 14.61 8.34 -2.73
CA PRO A 413 15.59 7.66 -1.89
C PRO A 413 15.90 8.39 -0.58
N LEU A 414 15.91 9.72 -0.58
CA LEU A 414 16.11 10.55 0.62
C LEU A 414 14.85 10.60 1.47
N MET A 415 13.69 10.73 0.82
CA MET A 415 12.38 10.75 1.49
C MET A 415 12.19 9.49 2.34
N LYS A 416 12.51 8.30 1.82
CA LYS A 416 12.39 7.02 2.56
C LYS A 416 13.19 6.98 3.87
N LYS A 417 14.31 7.71 3.92
CA LYS A 417 15.20 7.78 5.08
C LYS A 417 14.76 8.83 6.11
N ALA A 418 13.93 9.79 5.71
CA ALA A 418 13.61 10.94 6.51
C ALA A 418 12.63 10.59 7.65
N ALA A 419 12.83 11.20 8.82
CA ALA A 419 11.87 11.14 9.93
C ALA A 419 10.64 12.04 9.66
N ALA A 420 10.82 13.14 8.92
CA ALA A 420 9.77 14.01 8.45
C ALA A 420 10.26 14.85 7.27
N ILE A 421 9.33 15.43 6.51
CA ILE A 421 9.61 16.21 5.30
C ILE A 421 8.93 17.58 5.40
N VAL A 422 9.67 18.66 5.13
CA VAL A 422 9.16 20.04 5.12
C VAL A 422 9.53 20.72 3.81
N THR A 423 8.55 21.24 3.07
CA THR A 423 8.81 21.98 1.82
C THR A 423 8.26 23.40 1.81
N ASP A 424 9.00 24.33 1.18
CA ASP A 424 8.55 25.71 0.98
C ASP A 424 7.32 25.81 0.07
N GLU A 425 7.31 25.01 -1.00
CA GLU A 425 6.28 25.00 -2.04
C GLU A 425 5.56 23.64 -2.07
N GLY A 426 4.31 23.62 -2.55
CA GLY A 426 3.49 22.41 -2.67
C GLY A 426 2.10 22.54 -2.04
N GLY A 427 1.11 21.89 -2.67
CA GLY A 427 -0.24 21.64 -2.12
C GLY A 427 -0.42 20.19 -1.66
N MET A 428 -1.64 19.81 -1.27
CA MET A 428 -1.93 18.45 -0.78
C MET A 428 -1.76 17.37 -1.85
N THR A 429 -1.67 17.74 -3.12
CA THR A 429 -1.36 16.85 -4.25
C THR A 429 0.06 16.98 -4.79
N SER A 430 0.92 17.76 -4.13
CA SER A 430 2.32 17.85 -4.52
C SER A 430 3.01 16.49 -4.44
N HIS A 431 4.10 16.32 -5.19
CA HIS A 431 4.92 15.11 -5.14
C HIS A 431 5.31 14.75 -3.68
N ALA A 432 5.72 15.76 -2.90
CA ALA A 432 6.05 15.59 -1.48
C ALA A 432 4.86 15.02 -0.70
N ALA A 433 3.66 15.57 -0.89
CA ALA A 433 2.46 15.16 -0.18
C ALA A 433 2.02 13.73 -0.55
N ILE A 434 1.98 13.39 -1.83
CA ILE A 434 1.54 12.07 -2.31
C ILE A 434 2.50 10.98 -1.82
N VAL A 435 3.79 11.14 -2.12
CA VAL A 435 4.79 10.11 -1.78
C VAL A 435 4.95 9.98 -0.26
N SER A 436 4.87 11.07 0.50
CA SER A 436 4.96 10.99 1.96
C SER A 436 3.76 10.27 2.58
N ARG A 437 2.54 10.43 2.02
CA ARG A 437 1.37 9.65 2.44
C ARG A 437 1.52 8.17 2.13
N GLU A 438 2.02 7.83 0.95
CA GLU A 438 2.27 6.45 0.53
C GLU A 438 3.33 5.77 1.41
N LEU A 439 4.34 6.53 1.85
CA LEU A 439 5.43 6.06 2.70
C LEU A 439 5.13 6.15 4.21
N GLY A 440 4.01 6.76 4.61
CA GLY A 440 3.65 6.97 6.02
C GLY A 440 4.57 7.95 6.76
N ILE A 441 5.18 8.90 6.06
CA ILE A 441 6.15 9.84 6.63
C ILE A 441 5.44 11.18 6.92
N PRO A 442 5.57 11.75 8.13
CA PRO A 442 5.03 13.06 8.45
C PRO A 442 5.53 14.14 7.48
N CYS A 443 4.62 14.91 6.89
CA CYS A 443 4.99 15.88 5.86
C CYS A 443 4.19 17.18 5.98
N ILE A 444 4.89 18.30 5.84
CA ILE A 444 4.33 19.65 5.75
C ILE A 444 4.81 20.26 4.43
N VAL A 445 3.90 20.79 3.64
CA VAL A 445 4.22 21.44 2.36
C VAL A 445 3.72 22.88 2.34
N GLY A 446 4.25 23.69 1.42
CA GLY A 446 3.75 25.05 1.23
C GLY A 446 4.04 25.98 2.41
N THR A 447 5.15 25.80 3.14
CA THR A 447 5.51 26.66 4.29
C THR A 447 5.95 28.07 3.88
N GLY A 448 6.29 28.28 2.60
CA GLY A 448 6.77 29.54 2.03
C GLY A 448 8.21 29.92 2.38
N ASN A 449 8.70 29.62 3.60
CA ASN A 449 10.02 30.07 4.07
C ASN A 449 10.78 29.11 5.00
N ALA A 450 10.45 27.82 5.03
CA ALA A 450 11.16 26.82 5.83
C ALA A 450 12.66 26.74 5.50
N THR A 451 13.07 26.80 4.23
CA THR A 451 14.49 26.74 3.85
C THR A 451 15.30 27.96 4.31
N GLN A 452 14.64 29.07 4.63
CA GLN A 452 15.27 30.29 5.14
C GLN A 452 15.32 30.32 6.67
N VAL A 453 14.28 29.77 7.33
CA VAL A 453 14.13 29.79 8.79
C VAL A 453 14.88 28.62 9.45
N ILE A 454 14.83 27.43 8.85
CA ILE A 454 15.48 26.22 9.36
C ILE A 454 16.87 26.09 8.74
N LYS A 455 17.88 25.79 9.56
CA LYS A 455 19.26 25.56 9.10
C LYS A 455 19.68 24.12 9.30
N THR A 456 20.54 23.62 8.40
CA THR A 456 21.14 22.28 8.53
C THR A 456 21.83 22.13 9.89
N GLY A 457 21.54 21.03 10.59
CA GLY A 457 22.05 20.74 11.92
C GLY A 457 21.14 21.16 13.07
N MET A 458 20.02 21.82 12.81
CA MET A 458 19.02 22.15 13.84
C MET A 458 18.21 20.93 14.24
N GLU A 459 17.97 20.72 15.52
CA GLU A 459 17.00 19.71 16.00
C GLU A 459 15.59 20.29 15.90
N VAL A 460 14.68 19.60 15.22
CA VAL A 460 13.31 20.08 14.99
C VAL A 460 12.29 18.95 15.20
N THR A 461 11.06 19.34 15.56
CA THR A 461 9.89 18.46 15.59
C THR A 461 8.88 18.92 14.55
N VAL A 462 8.43 18.01 13.71
CA VAL A 462 7.46 18.25 12.64
C VAL A 462 6.15 17.57 13.03
N ASP A 463 5.11 18.36 13.30
CA ASP A 463 3.74 17.88 13.47
C ASP A 463 3.03 17.97 12.11
N GLY A 464 3.11 16.87 11.35
CA GLY A 464 2.50 16.74 10.02
C GLY A 464 0.98 16.75 10.05
N SER A 465 0.36 16.47 11.20
CA SER A 465 -1.09 16.53 11.39
C SER A 465 -1.60 17.96 11.54
N ARG A 466 -0.85 18.83 12.22
CA ARG A 466 -1.22 20.24 12.43
C ARG A 466 -0.55 21.22 11.47
N GLY A 467 0.43 20.76 10.69
CA GLY A 467 1.18 21.61 9.76
C GLY A 467 2.11 22.58 10.49
N VAL A 468 2.73 22.16 11.60
CA VAL A 468 3.61 23.03 12.42
C VAL A 468 4.99 22.39 12.62
N VAL A 469 6.05 23.21 12.48
CA VAL A 469 7.43 22.83 12.84
C VAL A 469 7.88 23.57 14.09
N TYR A 470 8.44 22.85 15.06
CA TYR A 470 8.95 23.37 16.33
C TYR A 470 10.48 23.33 16.40
N ASP A 471 11.05 24.30 17.12
CA ASP A 471 12.48 24.37 17.45
C ASP A 471 12.80 23.45 18.64
N GLY A 472 13.62 22.42 18.42
CA GLY A 472 13.91 21.36 19.38
C GLY A 472 12.97 20.15 19.28
N ILE A 473 13.26 19.15 20.12
CA ILE A 473 12.48 17.91 20.22
C ILE A 473 11.37 18.10 21.26
N VAL A 474 10.12 18.17 20.82
CA VAL A 474 8.97 18.44 21.69
C VAL A 474 8.51 17.16 22.37
N GLU A 475 8.77 17.07 23.67
CA GLU A 475 8.62 15.84 24.45
C GLU A 475 7.19 15.27 24.40
N GLU A 476 6.16 16.10 24.47
CA GLU A 476 4.74 15.68 24.50
C GLU A 476 4.16 15.36 23.12
N LEU A 477 4.83 15.74 22.03
CA LEU A 477 4.46 15.35 20.67
C LEU A 477 5.19 14.08 20.22
N VAL A 478 6.38 13.83 20.79
CA VAL A 478 7.21 12.64 20.49
C VAL A 478 6.94 11.50 21.48
N LYS A 479 6.42 11.79 22.68
CA LYS A 479 5.89 10.78 23.61
C LYS A 479 4.43 10.43 23.29
N PRO A 480 4.03 9.16 23.39
CA PRO A 480 2.64 8.75 23.21
C PRO A 480 1.72 9.45 24.21
N LYS A 481 0.59 9.99 23.74
CA LYS A 481 -0.48 10.49 24.61
C LYS A 481 -1.30 9.32 25.15
N GLU A 482 -1.19 9.06 26.44
CA GLU A 482 -1.93 8.03 27.19
C GLU A 482 -3.45 8.27 27.35
N GLU A 483 -4.07 9.31 26.77
CA GLU A 483 -5.41 9.74 27.22
C GLU A 483 -6.53 9.85 26.15
N ALA A 484 -6.31 9.57 24.87
CA ALA A 484 -7.33 9.78 23.84
C ALA A 484 -8.21 8.55 23.50
N ALA A 485 -7.99 7.39 24.12
CA ALA A 485 -8.78 6.16 23.86
C ALA A 485 -10.17 6.14 24.52
N LYS A 486 -10.65 7.27 25.07
CA LYS A 486 -11.92 7.38 25.81
C LYS A 486 -13.05 8.13 25.10
N ALA A 487 -12.90 8.54 23.83
CA ALA A 487 -14.00 9.18 23.09
C ALA A 487 -14.68 8.19 22.11
N GLU A 488 -15.68 7.52 22.65
CA GLU A 488 -16.85 6.89 22.03
C GLU A 488 -16.98 6.95 20.48
N VAL A 489 -16.91 5.78 19.83
CA VAL A 489 -17.77 5.51 18.68
C VAL A 489 -19.10 5.01 19.24
N ALA A 490 -20.12 5.84 19.10
CA ALA A 490 -21.49 5.51 19.42
C ALA A 490 -22.03 4.40 18.52
N VAL A 491 -21.87 3.13 18.93
CA VAL A 491 -22.88 2.08 18.77
C VAL A 491 -22.77 1.18 20.01
N GLY A 492 -23.74 1.27 20.91
CA GLY A 492 -23.78 0.54 22.18
C GLY A 492 -24.08 -0.96 22.04
N ILE A 493 -23.29 -1.68 21.25
CA ILE A 493 -23.37 -3.15 21.14
C ILE A 493 -22.14 -3.74 21.83
N SER A 494 -22.37 -4.48 22.91
CA SER A 494 -21.31 -5.20 23.62
C SER A 494 -20.66 -6.27 22.72
N PRO A 495 -19.39 -6.64 22.92
CA PRO A 495 -18.75 -7.75 22.21
C PRO A 495 -19.54 -9.07 22.27
N GLU A 496 -20.26 -9.34 23.36
CA GLU A 496 -21.17 -10.50 23.45
C GLU A 496 -22.37 -10.42 22.50
N GLN A 497 -22.84 -9.21 22.19
CA GLN A 497 -23.94 -8.98 21.24
C GLN A 497 -23.47 -8.92 19.77
N LEU A 498 -22.16 -8.72 19.52
CA LEU A 498 -21.56 -8.82 18.19
C LEU A 498 -21.28 -10.27 17.77
N LEU A 499 -20.99 -11.16 18.73
CA LEU A 499 -20.64 -12.56 18.48
C LEU A 499 -21.70 -13.33 17.64
N PRO A 500 -23.02 -13.17 17.87
CA PRO A 500 -24.07 -13.82 17.07
C PRO A 500 -24.16 -13.31 15.63
N LEU A 501 -23.57 -12.15 15.31
CA LEU A 501 -23.58 -11.58 13.96
C LEU A 501 -22.55 -12.22 13.04
N TYR A 502 -21.62 -13.03 13.58
CA TYR A 502 -20.63 -13.76 12.81
C TYR A 502 -21.07 -15.21 12.61
N PRO A 503 -20.89 -15.77 11.40
CA PRO A 503 -21.21 -17.17 11.15
C PRO A 503 -20.44 -18.09 12.10
N VAL A 504 -21.14 -19.07 12.68
CA VAL A 504 -20.51 -20.17 13.41
C VAL A 504 -19.84 -21.09 12.39
N THR A 505 -18.57 -21.42 12.62
CA THR A 505 -17.79 -22.34 11.80
C THR A 505 -17.41 -23.57 12.62
N ALA A 506 -17.30 -24.73 11.98
CA ALA A 506 -16.75 -25.93 12.59
C ALA A 506 -15.22 -25.84 12.70
N THR A 507 -14.58 -25.32 11.65
CA THR A 507 -13.16 -24.99 11.60
C THR A 507 -12.94 -23.73 12.42
N LYS A 508 -12.06 -23.80 13.44
CA LYS A 508 -11.77 -22.64 14.29
C LYS A 508 -10.92 -21.62 13.55
N ILE A 509 -11.20 -20.35 13.78
CA ILE A 509 -10.44 -19.24 13.20
C ILE A 509 -9.55 -18.67 14.30
N TYR A 510 -8.26 -18.94 14.20
CA TYR A 510 -7.26 -18.41 15.09
C TYR A 510 -6.57 -17.18 14.49
N MET A 511 -5.85 -16.46 15.35
CA MET A 511 -5.08 -15.29 14.96
C MET A 511 -3.58 -15.53 15.19
N ASN A 512 -2.75 -15.02 14.27
CA ASN A 512 -1.30 -14.93 14.43
C ASN A 512 -0.96 -13.60 15.11
N LEU A 513 -0.12 -13.64 16.14
CA LEU A 513 0.33 -12.45 16.86
C LEU A 513 1.82 -12.56 17.20
N GLY A 514 2.56 -11.48 17.03
CA GLY A 514 3.98 -11.41 17.41
C GLY A 514 4.24 -10.32 18.43
N GLU A 515 3.70 -9.13 18.21
CA GLU A 515 3.79 -8.03 19.16
C GLU A 515 2.71 -8.15 20.24
N PRO A 516 3.05 -8.23 21.54
CA PRO A 516 2.06 -8.36 22.61
C PRO A 516 1.07 -7.19 22.66
N ASP A 517 1.52 -5.97 22.38
CA ASP A 517 0.72 -4.75 22.51
C ASP A 517 -0.42 -4.69 21.49
N ALA A 518 -0.26 -5.37 20.35
CA ALA A 518 -1.27 -5.44 19.30
C ALA A 518 -2.57 -6.14 19.76
N ILE A 519 -2.54 -6.94 20.83
CA ILE A 519 -3.75 -7.62 21.32
C ILE A 519 -4.84 -6.63 21.76
N GLU A 520 -4.46 -5.46 22.27
CA GLU A 520 -5.43 -4.44 22.73
C GLU A 520 -6.29 -3.91 21.59
N LYS A 521 -5.70 -3.82 20.39
CA LYS A 521 -6.39 -3.40 19.16
C LYS A 521 -7.32 -4.49 18.62
N TYR A 522 -6.92 -5.76 18.75
CA TYR A 522 -7.54 -6.86 18.01
C TYR A 522 -8.39 -7.81 18.87
N LYS A 523 -8.38 -7.71 20.19
CA LYS A 523 -9.13 -8.60 21.12
C LYS A 523 -10.63 -8.69 20.84
N HIS A 524 -11.21 -7.67 20.20
CA HIS A 524 -12.64 -7.62 19.86
C HIS A 524 -12.99 -8.28 18.51
N LEU A 525 -12.01 -8.79 17.76
CA LEU A 525 -12.26 -9.53 16.53
C LEU A 525 -12.92 -10.91 16.82
N PRO A 526 -13.68 -11.48 15.86
CA PRO A 526 -14.35 -12.76 16.02
C PRO A 526 -13.41 -13.95 15.74
N PHE A 527 -12.37 -14.10 16.56
CA PHE A 527 -11.44 -15.24 16.52
C PHE A 527 -11.61 -16.13 17.75
N ASP A 528 -11.21 -17.40 17.62
CA ASP A 528 -11.41 -18.45 18.62
C ASP A 528 -10.19 -18.67 19.55
N GLY A 529 -9.07 -18.01 19.27
CA GLY A 529 -7.80 -18.11 20.01
C GLY A 529 -6.60 -17.61 19.20
N ILE A 530 -5.42 -17.58 19.82
CA ILE A 530 -4.15 -17.32 19.12
C ILE A 530 -3.54 -18.67 18.73
N GLY A 531 -3.44 -18.92 17.42
CA GLY A 531 -2.91 -20.18 16.88
C GLY A 531 -1.39 -20.13 16.70
N LEU A 532 -0.82 -18.93 16.69
CA LEU A 532 0.62 -18.70 16.68
C LEU A 532 0.94 -17.39 17.40
N MET A 533 1.45 -17.48 18.63
CA MET A 533 2.13 -16.39 19.31
C MET A 533 3.64 -16.52 19.12
N ARG A 534 4.23 -15.57 18.40
CA ARG A 534 5.67 -15.45 18.18
C ARG A 534 6.31 -14.66 19.32
N ILE A 535 7.31 -15.22 19.99
CA ILE A 535 7.99 -14.53 21.10
C ILE A 535 9.21 -13.72 20.65
N GLU A 536 9.59 -13.80 19.38
CA GLU A 536 10.75 -13.13 18.82
C GLU A 536 10.72 -11.62 19.03
N PHE A 537 9.55 -10.96 18.91
CA PHE A 537 9.40 -9.53 19.19
C PHE A 537 9.59 -9.18 20.66
N ILE A 538 9.16 -10.04 21.59
CA ILE A 538 9.43 -9.85 23.02
C ILE A 538 10.94 -9.90 23.25
N ILE A 539 11.62 -10.85 22.61
CA ILE A 539 13.08 -10.99 22.72
C ILE A 539 13.81 -9.80 22.08
N THR A 540 13.42 -9.32 20.90
CA THR A 540 14.12 -8.21 20.23
C THR A 540 13.83 -6.86 20.85
N ASP A 541 12.63 -6.63 21.35
CA ASP A 541 12.20 -5.28 21.73
C ASP A 541 12.27 -5.08 23.24
N TRP A 542 11.89 -6.09 24.02
CA TRP A 542 11.79 -5.99 25.48
C TRP A 542 13.01 -6.57 26.19
N VAL A 543 13.56 -7.67 25.66
CA VAL A 543 14.77 -8.30 26.22
C VAL A 543 16.03 -7.70 25.61
N GLN A 544 16.16 -7.58 24.29
CA GLN A 544 17.31 -7.06 23.51
C GLN A 544 18.66 -7.78 23.68
N TYR A 545 18.79 -8.69 24.66
CA TYR A 545 20.04 -9.39 24.97
C TYR A 545 19.95 -10.87 24.60
N HIS A 546 21.09 -11.44 24.21
CA HIS A 546 21.20 -12.88 24.02
C HIS A 546 20.97 -13.62 25.36
N PRO A 547 20.16 -14.69 25.44
CA PRO A 547 19.81 -15.32 26.72
C PRO A 547 21.03 -15.92 27.44
N LEU A 548 21.98 -16.53 26.71
CA LEU A 548 23.23 -17.01 27.32
C LEU A 548 24.10 -15.87 27.87
N TYR A 549 24.05 -14.68 27.24
CA TYR A 549 24.74 -13.51 27.75
C TYR A 549 24.13 -13.07 29.09
N LEU A 550 22.80 -13.04 29.18
CA LEU A 550 22.12 -12.72 30.44
C LEU A 550 22.43 -13.75 31.54
N ILE A 551 22.52 -15.04 31.21
CA ILE A 551 22.92 -16.08 32.17
C ILE A 551 24.33 -15.81 32.70
N GLU A 552 25.31 -15.52 31.84
CA GLU A 552 26.67 -15.20 32.28
C GLU A 552 26.73 -13.96 33.18
N GLN A 553 25.83 -13.00 32.96
CA GLN A 553 25.72 -11.79 33.78
C GLN A 553 24.90 -12.01 35.08
N GLY A 554 24.41 -13.23 35.33
CA GLY A 554 23.54 -13.53 36.48
C GLY A 554 22.15 -12.89 36.40
N LYS A 555 21.69 -12.55 35.19
CA LYS A 555 20.42 -11.84 34.90
C LYS A 555 19.42 -12.72 34.14
N GLY A 556 19.45 -14.04 34.34
CA GLY A 556 18.51 -14.96 33.68
C GLY A 556 17.04 -14.65 34.00
N ASP A 557 16.73 -14.24 35.23
CA ASP A 557 15.37 -13.92 35.65
C ASP A 557 14.77 -12.73 34.89
N PHE A 558 15.59 -11.77 34.46
CA PHE A 558 15.13 -10.66 33.61
C PHE A 558 14.54 -11.16 32.29
N PHE A 559 15.14 -12.19 31.68
CA PHE A 559 14.63 -12.82 30.46
C PHE A 559 13.30 -13.54 30.72
N VAL A 560 13.23 -14.29 31.82
CA VAL A 560 12.02 -15.01 32.26
C VAL A 560 10.87 -14.04 32.48
N ASP A 561 11.12 -12.96 33.23
CA ASP A 561 10.12 -11.95 33.58
C ASP A 561 9.58 -11.24 32.36
N LYS A 562 10.44 -10.79 31.44
CA LYS A 562 10.01 -10.08 30.24
C LYS A 562 9.21 -10.96 29.28
N LEU A 563 9.62 -12.21 29.09
CA LEU A 563 8.82 -13.17 28.33
C LEU A 563 7.47 -13.43 29.01
N ALA A 564 7.47 -13.66 30.32
CA ALA A 564 6.24 -13.91 31.06
C ALA A 564 5.27 -12.71 30.97
N GLU A 565 5.76 -11.49 31.13
CA GLU A 565 4.98 -10.25 30.98
C GLU A 565 4.33 -10.16 29.60
N GLY A 566 5.10 -10.37 28.53
CA GLY A 566 4.60 -10.26 27.15
C GLY A 566 3.57 -11.34 26.82
N ILE A 567 3.81 -12.58 27.24
CA ILE A 567 2.87 -13.70 27.04
C ILE A 567 1.60 -13.50 27.86
N ALA A 568 1.74 -13.09 29.13
CA ALA A 568 0.61 -12.86 30.03
C ALA A 568 -0.30 -11.75 29.52
N LYS A 569 0.26 -10.67 28.96
CA LYS A 569 -0.52 -9.57 28.35
C LYS A 569 -1.51 -10.07 27.32
N VAL A 570 -1.05 -10.92 26.40
CA VAL A 570 -1.90 -11.50 25.35
C VAL A 570 -2.91 -12.50 25.94
N ALA A 571 -2.43 -13.41 26.79
CA ALA A 571 -3.26 -14.47 27.35
C ALA A 571 -4.38 -13.95 28.27
N GLN A 572 -4.12 -12.89 29.03
CA GLN A 572 -5.10 -12.24 29.89
C GLN A 572 -6.18 -11.52 29.06
N ALA A 573 -5.80 -10.81 28.00
CA ALA A 573 -6.71 -10.02 27.18
C ALA A 573 -7.82 -10.85 26.50
N ILE A 574 -7.57 -12.15 26.27
CA ILE A 574 -8.51 -13.04 25.57
C ILE A 574 -8.95 -14.24 26.39
N TYR A 575 -8.62 -14.28 27.68
CA TYR A 575 -8.98 -15.38 28.55
C TYR A 575 -10.50 -15.65 28.49
N PRO A 576 -10.98 -16.90 28.35
CA PRO A 576 -10.23 -18.17 28.40
C PRO A 576 -9.80 -18.75 27.04
N ARG A 577 -9.79 -17.97 25.94
CA ARG A 577 -9.40 -18.47 24.61
C ARG A 577 -7.94 -18.93 24.61
N PRO A 578 -7.58 -20.03 23.92
CA PRO A 578 -6.24 -20.58 23.94
C PRO A 578 -5.22 -19.62 23.28
N VAL A 579 -4.00 -19.64 23.79
CA VAL A 579 -2.83 -18.97 23.20
C VAL A 579 -1.73 -20.00 22.99
N VAL A 580 -1.45 -20.33 21.73
CA VAL A 580 -0.36 -21.26 21.37
C VAL A 580 0.93 -20.47 21.20
N VAL A 581 1.80 -20.50 22.21
CA VAL A 581 3.11 -19.84 22.21
C VAL A 581 4.14 -20.71 21.52
N ARG A 582 4.70 -20.23 20.43
CA ARG A 582 5.84 -20.90 19.80
C ARG A 582 7.11 -20.51 20.53
N PHE A 583 7.89 -21.50 20.95
CA PHE A 583 9.25 -21.25 21.46
C PHE A 583 10.11 -20.57 20.40
N SER A 584 11.21 -19.93 20.81
CA SER A 584 11.98 -19.06 19.93
C SER A 584 12.56 -19.82 18.74
N ASP A 585 12.25 -19.38 17.53
CA ASP A 585 12.71 -19.99 16.28
C ASP A 585 13.74 -19.11 15.55
N PHE A 586 14.49 -18.29 16.30
CA PHE A 586 15.57 -17.49 15.71
C PHE A 586 16.64 -18.37 15.08
N LYS A 587 17.13 -17.91 13.93
CA LYS A 587 18.33 -18.41 13.26
C LYS A 587 19.58 -17.86 13.97
N THR A 588 20.73 -18.50 13.72
CA THR A 588 22.03 -18.09 14.28
C THR A 588 22.37 -16.63 13.98
N ASN A 589 22.14 -16.18 12.75
CA ASN A 589 22.37 -14.79 12.33
C ASN A 589 21.46 -13.77 13.03
N GLU A 590 20.24 -14.15 13.40
CA GLU A 590 19.30 -13.29 14.13
C GLU A 590 19.70 -13.16 15.61
N TYR A 591 20.04 -14.28 16.27
CA TYR A 591 20.58 -14.24 17.63
C TYR A 591 21.90 -13.47 17.72
N LYS A 592 22.73 -13.53 16.66
CA LYS A 592 24.00 -12.79 16.59
C LYS A 592 23.77 -11.28 16.63
N GLY A 593 22.64 -10.81 16.11
CA GLY A 593 22.22 -9.41 16.14
C GLY A 593 21.78 -8.91 17.52
N LEU A 594 21.49 -9.79 18.49
CA LEU A 594 21.18 -9.38 19.87
C LEU A 594 22.44 -8.95 20.62
N LYS A 595 22.26 -8.10 21.64
CA LYS A 595 23.37 -7.64 22.49
C LYS A 595 24.04 -8.84 23.17
N GLY A 596 25.34 -9.01 22.92
CA GLY A 596 26.13 -10.13 23.42
C GLY A 596 26.03 -11.44 22.61
N GLY A 597 25.29 -11.44 21.49
CA GLY A 597 25.07 -12.62 20.65
C GLY A 597 26.30 -13.12 19.89
N GLU A 598 27.18 -12.21 19.43
CA GLU A 598 28.39 -12.54 18.66
C GLU A 598 29.30 -13.58 19.33
N LYS A 599 29.30 -13.64 20.66
CA LYS A 599 30.10 -14.61 21.43
C LYS A 599 29.59 -16.06 21.30
N TYR A 600 28.29 -16.25 21.12
CA TYR A 600 27.65 -17.56 21.22
C TYR A 600 27.24 -18.13 19.86
N GLU A 601 27.06 -17.26 18.87
CA GLU A 601 26.45 -17.62 17.60
C GLU A 601 27.50 -17.93 16.52
N PRO A 602 27.56 -19.16 16.00
CA PRO A 602 28.45 -19.51 14.90
C PRO A 602 27.94 -18.94 13.57
N ASP A 603 28.86 -18.73 12.62
CA ASP A 603 28.49 -18.38 11.24
C ASP A 603 28.05 -19.64 10.47
N GLU A 604 26.83 -19.63 9.95
CA GLU A 604 26.25 -20.71 9.16
C GLU A 604 26.06 -20.30 7.70
N ARG A 605 26.40 -21.21 6.77
CA ARG A 605 26.20 -20.96 5.33
C ARG A 605 24.73 -20.95 4.92
N ASN A 606 23.89 -21.74 5.59
CA ASN A 606 22.46 -21.86 5.31
C ASN A 606 21.64 -21.77 6.61
N PRO A 607 21.46 -20.55 7.16
CA PRO A 607 20.76 -20.38 8.45
C PRO A 607 19.32 -20.91 8.46
N MET A 608 18.65 -20.93 7.30
CA MET A 608 17.27 -21.44 7.14
C MET A 608 17.11 -22.90 7.60
N ILE A 609 18.11 -23.75 7.33
CA ILE A 609 18.12 -25.18 7.69
C ILE A 609 19.16 -25.51 8.78
N GLY A 610 19.75 -24.48 9.38
CA GLY A 610 20.85 -24.55 10.34
C GLY A 610 20.43 -24.80 11.79
N TRP A 611 21.24 -24.32 12.73
CA TRP A 611 21.10 -24.56 14.17
C TRP A 611 20.01 -23.69 14.81
N ARG A 612 18.75 -24.11 14.64
CA ARG A 612 17.52 -23.47 15.13
C ARG A 612 16.47 -24.49 15.59
N GLY A 613 15.39 -23.97 16.20
CA GLY A 613 14.28 -24.76 16.74
C GLY A 613 14.74 -25.85 17.72
N VAL A 614 14.09 -27.01 17.70
CA VAL A 614 14.36 -28.08 18.69
C VAL A 614 15.83 -28.51 18.76
N SER A 615 16.53 -28.59 17.62
CA SER A 615 17.95 -28.95 17.60
C SER A 615 18.84 -28.03 18.43
N ARG A 616 18.44 -26.75 18.57
CA ARG A 616 19.10 -25.76 19.42
C ARG A 616 18.77 -25.98 20.89
N TYR A 617 17.50 -26.23 21.21
CA TYR A 617 17.02 -26.39 22.58
C TYR A 617 17.70 -27.54 23.33
N ILE A 618 17.97 -28.64 22.63
CA ILE A 618 18.57 -29.85 23.22
C ILE A 618 20.10 -29.84 23.19
N HIS A 619 20.72 -28.84 22.58
CA HIS A 619 22.17 -28.78 22.45
C HIS A 619 22.77 -28.25 23.76
N PRO A 620 23.78 -28.92 24.36
CA PRO A 620 24.31 -28.55 25.68
C PRO A 620 24.76 -27.10 25.82
N LYS A 621 25.23 -26.49 24.72
CA LYS A 621 25.64 -25.07 24.70
C LYS A 621 24.48 -24.07 24.84
N TYR A 622 23.26 -24.45 24.48
CA TYR A 622 22.11 -23.55 24.45
C TYR A 622 20.97 -24.00 25.38
N GLU A 623 20.90 -25.27 25.76
CA GLU A 623 19.88 -25.80 26.68
C GLU A 623 19.61 -24.91 27.91
N PRO A 624 20.62 -24.31 28.59
CA PRO A 624 20.36 -23.39 29.70
C PRO A 624 19.48 -22.19 29.33
N ALA A 625 19.60 -21.66 28.11
CA ALA A 625 18.76 -20.58 27.61
C ALA A 625 17.32 -21.05 27.33
N PHE A 626 17.15 -22.23 26.72
CA PHE A 626 15.82 -22.80 26.49
C PHE A 626 15.06 -23.03 27.81
N ARG A 627 15.74 -23.46 28.88
CA ARG A 627 15.14 -23.58 30.22
C ARG A 627 14.55 -22.25 30.73
N LEU A 628 15.10 -21.10 30.35
CA LEU A 628 14.51 -19.80 30.71
C LEU A 628 13.16 -19.57 29.99
N GLU A 629 13.04 -19.92 28.72
CA GLU A 629 11.75 -19.85 28.00
C GLU A 629 10.70 -20.76 28.66
N VAL A 630 11.09 -21.98 29.04
CA VAL A 630 10.22 -22.92 29.75
C VAL A 630 9.77 -22.36 31.10
N ARG A 631 10.68 -21.77 31.88
CA ARG A 631 10.35 -21.10 33.15
C ARG A 631 9.40 -19.93 32.95
N ALA A 632 9.53 -19.17 31.87
CA ALA A 632 8.59 -18.08 31.56
C ALA A 632 7.18 -18.62 31.33
N ILE A 633 7.02 -19.70 30.57
CA ILE A 633 5.72 -20.36 30.40
C ILE A 633 5.18 -20.87 31.73
N ARG A 634 6.04 -21.48 32.56
CA ARG A 634 5.62 -21.98 33.87
C ARG A 634 5.12 -20.84 34.76
N LYS A 635 5.86 -19.74 34.81
CA LYS A 635 5.49 -18.53 35.54
C LYS A 635 4.13 -17.99 35.11
N VAL A 636 3.89 -17.87 33.80
CA VAL A 636 2.59 -17.40 33.27
C VAL A 636 1.44 -18.32 33.69
N ARG A 637 1.65 -19.63 33.66
CA ARG A 637 0.59 -20.59 33.98
C ARG A 637 0.35 -20.75 35.48
N GLU A 638 1.41 -20.92 36.26
CA GLU A 638 1.36 -21.31 37.68
C GLU A 638 1.30 -20.10 38.61
N GLU A 639 2.09 -19.05 38.34
CA GLU A 639 2.13 -17.85 39.19
C GLU A 639 1.07 -16.82 38.78
N MET A 640 0.84 -16.65 37.47
CA MET A 640 -0.13 -15.67 36.95
C MET A 640 -1.51 -16.27 36.65
N GLY A 641 -1.68 -17.60 36.75
CA GLY A 641 -2.97 -18.29 36.62
C GLY A 641 -3.53 -18.39 35.19
N LEU A 642 -2.73 -18.09 34.15
CA LEU A 642 -3.18 -18.05 32.76
C LEU A 642 -3.06 -19.43 32.11
N THR A 643 -3.97 -20.33 32.49
CA THR A 643 -4.01 -21.73 32.04
C THR A 643 -4.40 -21.93 30.58
N ASN A 644 -4.80 -20.87 29.87
CA ASN A 644 -5.07 -20.88 28.43
C ASN A 644 -3.79 -20.83 27.56
N VAL A 645 -2.59 -20.72 28.16
CA VAL A 645 -1.31 -20.68 27.45
C VAL A 645 -0.77 -22.08 27.14
N TRP A 646 -0.73 -22.45 25.88
CA TRP A 646 -0.13 -23.68 25.37
C TRP A 646 1.22 -23.39 24.72
N VAL A 647 1.98 -24.43 24.39
CA VAL A 647 3.30 -24.29 23.75
C VAL A 647 3.39 -25.04 22.44
N MET A 648 4.26 -24.56 21.56
CA MET A 648 4.58 -25.18 20.29
C MET A 648 6.08 -25.22 20.04
N PHE A 649 6.58 -26.40 19.68
CA PHE A 649 7.97 -26.60 19.26
C PHE A 649 8.15 -26.31 17.76
N PRO A 650 8.98 -25.34 17.36
CA PRO A 650 9.35 -25.12 15.97
C PRO A 650 10.46 -26.06 15.48
N PHE A 651 10.50 -26.24 14.17
CA PHE A 651 11.57 -26.87 13.39
C PHE A 651 11.97 -28.27 13.89
N VAL A 652 10.95 -29.08 14.22
CA VAL A 652 11.10 -30.46 14.67
C VAL A 652 11.47 -31.36 13.49
N ARG A 653 12.66 -31.96 13.52
CA ARG A 653 13.20 -32.82 12.48
C ARG A 653 13.02 -34.30 12.78
N THR A 654 13.16 -34.70 14.04
CA THR A 654 13.21 -36.12 14.43
C THR A 654 12.47 -36.39 15.74
N ILE A 655 12.06 -37.63 15.97
CA ILE A 655 11.32 -38.00 17.18
C ILE A 655 12.21 -37.88 18.42
N TRP A 656 13.47 -38.30 18.34
CA TRP A 656 14.38 -38.32 19.49
C TRP A 656 14.74 -36.92 19.98
N GLU A 657 14.80 -35.91 19.10
CA GLU A 657 15.05 -34.53 19.54
C GLU A 657 13.81 -33.93 20.23
N LEU A 658 12.62 -34.25 19.74
CA LEU A 658 11.37 -33.85 20.37
C LEU A 658 11.21 -34.49 21.75
N GLU A 659 11.50 -35.79 21.88
CA GLU A 659 11.48 -36.50 23.17
C GLU A 659 12.41 -35.84 24.19
N LYS A 660 13.63 -35.45 23.78
CA LYS A 660 14.57 -34.72 24.64
C LYS A 660 14.04 -33.34 25.03
N ALA A 661 13.47 -32.59 24.09
CA ALA A 661 12.91 -31.28 24.37
C ALA A 661 11.71 -31.33 25.32
N ILE A 662 10.83 -32.33 25.16
CA ILE A 662 9.75 -32.62 26.09
C ILE A 662 10.30 -32.97 27.47
N LYS A 663 11.35 -33.81 27.54
CA LYS A 663 11.97 -34.12 28.83
C LYS A 663 12.48 -32.87 29.55
N ILE A 664 13.11 -31.92 28.85
CA ILE A 664 13.51 -30.63 29.44
C ILE A 664 12.29 -29.85 29.93
N LEU A 665 11.19 -29.83 29.16
CA LEU A 665 9.92 -29.21 29.56
C LEU A 665 9.40 -29.79 30.88
N GLU A 666 9.41 -31.13 31.00
CA GLU A 666 8.97 -31.85 32.20
C GLU A 666 9.89 -31.62 33.41
N GLU A 667 11.21 -31.56 33.20
CA GLU A 667 12.21 -31.31 34.23
C GLU A 667 12.06 -29.90 34.84
N GLU A 668 11.63 -28.91 34.05
CA GLU A 668 11.30 -27.57 34.54
C GLU A 668 9.88 -27.48 35.15
N GLY A 669 9.11 -28.57 35.14
CA GLY A 669 7.81 -28.70 35.80
C GLY A 669 6.59 -28.61 34.88
N LEU A 670 6.75 -28.45 33.57
CA LEU A 670 5.64 -28.36 32.62
C LEU A 670 5.37 -29.71 31.95
N LYS A 671 4.29 -30.38 32.39
CA LYS A 671 3.85 -31.68 31.85
C LYS A 671 2.54 -31.56 31.08
N ARG A 672 2.47 -32.22 29.92
CA ARG A 672 1.26 -32.32 29.10
C ARG A 672 0.10 -32.85 29.94
N SER A 673 -1.06 -32.21 29.84
CA SER A 673 -2.26 -32.57 30.59
C SER A 673 -3.53 -32.23 29.81
N LYS A 674 -4.69 -32.32 30.46
CA LYS A 674 -5.94 -31.84 29.86
C LYS A 674 -5.93 -30.31 29.68
N ASP A 675 -5.28 -29.59 30.59
CA ASP A 675 -5.28 -28.13 30.64
C ASP A 675 -4.00 -27.50 30.04
N PHE A 676 -2.98 -28.30 29.76
CA PHE A 676 -1.76 -27.86 29.09
C PHE A 676 -1.47 -28.72 27.85
N LYS A 677 -1.52 -28.06 26.69
CA LYS A 677 -1.28 -28.69 25.39
C LYS A 677 0.11 -28.35 24.88
N VAL A 678 0.72 -29.35 24.24
CA VAL A 678 2.03 -29.24 23.59
C VAL A 678 1.83 -29.54 22.11
N TRP A 679 2.16 -28.59 21.25
CA TRP A 679 2.05 -28.72 19.79
C TRP A 679 3.45 -28.81 19.15
N ALA A 680 3.50 -29.30 17.91
CA ALA A 680 4.68 -29.21 17.05
C ALA A 680 4.35 -28.45 15.77
N MET A 681 5.27 -27.60 15.33
CA MET A 681 5.14 -26.96 14.02
C MET A 681 5.48 -28.00 12.94
N ALA A 682 4.53 -28.25 12.04
CA ALA A 682 4.67 -29.21 10.96
C ALA A 682 5.25 -28.51 9.73
N GLU A 683 6.56 -28.34 9.73
CA GLU A 683 7.28 -27.57 8.71
C GLU A 683 8.49 -28.28 8.09
N VAL A 684 8.89 -29.44 8.63
CA VAL A 684 9.93 -30.30 8.06
C VAL A 684 9.29 -31.56 7.48
N PRO A 685 9.60 -32.01 6.26
CA PRO A 685 8.92 -33.14 5.62
C PRO A 685 8.89 -34.44 6.45
N SER A 686 9.90 -34.68 7.30
CA SER A 686 9.93 -35.84 8.20
C SER A 686 8.71 -35.91 9.14
N ILE A 687 8.20 -34.76 9.61
CA ILE A 687 7.03 -34.70 10.48
C ILE A 687 5.75 -35.08 9.74
N VAL A 688 5.66 -34.77 8.44
CA VAL A 688 4.54 -35.17 7.59
C VAL A 688 4.53 -36.68 7.40
N PHE A 689 5.68 -37.25 7.08
CA PHE A 689 5.78 -38.69 6.84
C PHE A 689 5.53 -39.52 8.09
N LEU A 690 5.88 -39.01 9.27
CA LEU A 690 5.79 -39.72 10.55
C LEU A 690 4.80 -39.07 11.53
N ALA A 691 3.80 -38.34 11.02
CA ALA A 691 2.88 -37.55 11.85
C ALA A 691 2.18 -38.38 12.93
N ASP A 692 1.82 -39.63 12.61
CA ASP A 692 1.22 -40.59 13.54
C ASP A 692 2.15 -40.98 14.69
N LYS A 693 3.48 -40.93 14.47
CA LYS A 693 4.50 -41.18 15.49
C LYS A 693 4.80 -39.94 16.31
N PHE A 694 4.91 -38.79 15.66
CA PHE A 694 5.06 -37.52 16.38
C PHE A 694 3.85 -37.22 17.27
N ALA A 695 2.64 -37.58 16.84
CA ALA A 695 1.40 -37.41 17.60
C ALA A 695 1.36 -38.18 18.93
N GLU A 696 2.22 -39.18 19.14
CA GLU A 696 2.36 -39.85 20.45
C GLU A 696 2.90 -38.87 21.52
N TYR A 697 3.66 -37.86 21.09
CA TYR A 697 4.37 -36.90 21.95
C TYR A 697 3.69 -35.52 22.04
N VAL A 698 2.84 -35.14 21.07
CA VAL A 698 2.15 -33.83 21.02
C VAL A 698 0.64 -33.97 20.95
N ASP A 699 -0.10 -32.94 21.39
CA ASP A 699 -1.57 -32.89 21.28
C ASP A 699 -2.04 -32.39 19.90
N GLY A 700 -1.16 -31.76 19.13
CA GLY A 700 -1.51 -31.19 17.85
C GLY A 700 -0.34 -30.67 17.05
N PHE A 701 -0.63 -30.31 15.80
CA PHE A 701 0.31 -29.77 14.85
C PHE A 701 -0.14 -28.39 14.36
N SER A 702 0.80 -27.50 14.05
CA SER A 702 0.51 -26.31 13.25
C SER A 702 1.39 -26.32 12.00
N ILE A 703 0.78 -26.43 10.83
CA ILE A 703 1.49 -26.40 9.55
C ILE A 703 2.14 -25.04 9.38
N GLY A 704 3.48 -25.01 9.33
CA GLY A 704 4.24 -23.85 8.88
C GLY A 704 4.36 -23.92 7.36
N SER A 705 3.34 -23.43 6.64
CA SER A 705 3.24 -23.64 5.19
C SER A 705 4.45 -23.14 4.43
N ASN A 706 5.06 -22.05 4.91
CA ASN A 706 6.21 -21.45 4.26
C ASN A 706 7.44 -22.39 4.25
N ASP A 707 7.87 -22.81 5.44
CA ASP A 707 9.05 -23.66 5.60
C ASP A 707 8.77 -25.07 5.08
N LEU A 708 7.52 -25.56 5.18
CA LEU A 708 7.10 -26.81 4.57
C LEU A 708 7.24 -26.76 3.04
N THR A 709 6.74 -25.72 2.38
CA THR A 709 6.87 -25.52 0.93
C THR A 709 8.34 -25.47 0.53
N GLN A 710 9.14 -24.68 1.24
CA GLN A 710 10.58 -24.57 1.00
C GLN A 710 11.29 -25.93 1.05
N LEU A 711 10.98 -26.76 2.04
CA LEU A 711 11.65 -28.05 2.21
C LEU A 711 11.08 -29.18 1.35
N VAL A 712 9.79 -29.15 1.02
CA VAL A 712 9.18 -30.12 0.09
C VAL A 712 9.67 -29.87 -1.34
N LEU A 713 9.78 -28.60 -1.75
CA LEU A 713 10.19 -28.22 -3.11
C LEU A 713 11.70 -28.02 -3.24
N GLY A 714 12.44 -27.95 -2.12
CA GLY A 714 13.86 -27.62 -2.13
C GLY A 714 14.14 -26.19 -2.61
N ALA A 715 13.21 -25.27 -2.34
CA ALA A 715 13.24 -23.90 -2.84
C ALA A 715 13.43 -22.89 -1.71
N ASP A 716 14.54 -22.16 -1.72
CA ASP A 716 14.76 -21.05 -0.80
C ASP A 716 13.91 -19.84 -1.23
N ARG A 717 12.95 -19.44 -0.40
CA ARG A 717 12.05 -18.32 -0.69
C ARG A 717 12.75 -16.96 -0.68
N ASP A 718 13.91 -16.86 -0.02
CA ASP A 718 14.71 -15.63 -0.01
C ASP A 718 15.56 -15.52 -1.30
N SER A 719 15.57 -16.56 -2.15
CA SER A 719 16.20 -16.54 -3.46
C SER A 719 15.31 -15.83 -4.47
N GLY A 720 15.68 -14.61 -4.84
CA GLY A 720 15.01 -13.86 -5.91
C GLY A 720 14.89 -14.65 -7.22
N LEU A 721 15.91 -15.46 -7.56
CA LEU A 721 15.90 -16.31 -8.75
C LEU A 721 14.84 -17.41 -8.72
N LEU A 722 14.67 -18.10 -7.58
CA LEU A 722 13.64 -19.14 -7.46
C LEU A 722 12.23 -18.54 -7.36
N ALA A 723 12.12 -17.36 -6.75
CA ALA A 723 10.88 -16.59 -6.70
C ALA A 723 10.45 -16.14 -8.12
N GLU A 724 11.37 -15.63 -8.93
CA GLU A 724 11.15 -15.26 -10.34
C GLU A 724 10.68 -16.43 -11.21
N LEU A 725 11.16 -17.64 -10.91
CA LEU A 725 10.79 -18.86 -11.62
C LEU A 725 9.49 -19.50 -11.09
N GLY A 726 8.87 -18.93 -10.05
CA GLY A 726 7.61 -19.42 -9.48
C GLY A 726 7.73 -20.73 -8.70
N TYR A 727 8.93 -21.08 -8.22
CA TYR A 727 9.16 -22.34 -7.49
C TYR A 727 8.58 -22.34 -6.06
N PHE A 728 8.21 -21.18 -5.53
CA PHE A 728 7.61 -21.06 -4.21
C PHE A 728 6.10 -20.78 -4.35
N ASP A 729 5.29 -21.85 -4.34
CA ASP A 729 3.83 -21.78 -4.31
C ASP A 729 3.30 -22.84 -3.34
N GLU A 730 2.63 -22.40 -2.26
CA GLU A 730 2.06 -23.32 -1.27
C GLU A 730 0.90 -24.17 -1.82
N ARG A 731 0.38 -23.83 -3.00
CA ARG A 731 -0.65 -24.61 -3.72
C ARG A 731 -0.05 -25.70 -4.60
N ASP A 732 1.27 -25.84 -4.64
CA ASP A 732 1.91 -26.90 -5.41
C ASP A 732 1.34 -28.29 -5.01
N PRO A 733 1.04 -29.18 -5.98
CA PRO A 733 0.46 -30.49 -5.68
C PRO A 733 1.25 -31.32 -4.67
N ALA A 734 2.58 -31.22 -4.62
CA ALA A 734 3.40 -31.93 -3.65
C ALA A 734 3.18 -31.39 -2.23
N VAL A 735 3.03 -30.06 -2.09
CA VAL A 735 2.74 -29.41 -0.81
C VAL A 735 1.33 -29.74 -0.34
N LEU A 736 0.33 -29.66 -1.22
CA LEU A 736 -1.05 -30.06 -0.92
C LEU A 736 -1.14 -31.54 -0.49
N ALA A 737 -0.43 -32.43 -1.19
CA ALA A 737 -0.36 -33.85 -0.82
C ALA A 737 0.27 -34.06 0.56
N ALA A 738 1.35 -33.32 0.87
CA ALA A 738 1.99 -33.35 2.18
C ALA A 738 1.04 -32.87 3.29
N ILE A 739 0.36 -31.74 3.09
CA ILE A 739 -0.62 -31.20 4.05
C ILE A 739 -1.75 -32.20 4.30
N LYS A 740 -2.32 -32.77 3.23
CA LYS A 740 -3.40 -33.77 3.35
C LYS A 740 -2.94 -35.00 4.14
N MET A 741 -1.75 -35.53 3.82
CA MET A 741 -1.18 -36.69 4.53
C MET A 741 -0.98 -36.40 6.03
N LEU A 742 -0.48 -35.21 6.36
CA LEU A 742 -0.30 -34.78 7.75
C LEU A 742 -1.64 -34.77 8.49
N ILE A 743 -2.67 -34.14 7.91
CA ILE A 743 -4.01 -34.04 8.51
C ILE A 743 -4.57 -35.43 8.80
N GLU A 744 -4.58 -36.32 7.80
CA GLU A 744 -5.12 -37.68 7.94
C GLU A 744 -4.38 -38.50 9.01
N LYS A 745 -3.04 -38.46 9.02
CA LYS A 745 -2.24 -39.22 9.98
C LYS A 745 -2.37 -38.67 11.40
N ALA A 746 -2.38 -37.35 11.58
CA ALA A 746 -2.56 -36.73 12.89
C ALA A 746 -3.94 -37.06 13.49
N HIS A 747 -5.00 -36.94 12.67
CA HIS A 747 -6.36 -37.28 13.09
C HIS A 747 -6.52 -38.76 13.45
N SER A 748 -5.80 -39.66 12.79
CA SER A 748 -5.80 -41.09 13.14
C SER A 748 -5.34 -41.38 14.58
N LYS A 749 -4.62 -40.42 15.20
CA LYS A 749 -4.15 -40.46 16.59
C LYS A 749 -4.92 -39.50 17.52
N GLY A 750 -5.94 -38.81 16.99
CA GLY A 750 -6.70 -37.81 17.74
C GLY A 750 -5.95 -36.49 17.99
N ALA A 751 -4.83 -36.24 17.28
CA ALA A 751 -4.11 -34.99 17.36
C ALA A 751 -4.75 -33.94 16.43
N THR A 752 -4.91 -32.70 16.92
CA THR A 752 -5.49 -31.61 16.12
C THR A 752 -4.49 -31.04 15.12
N VAL A 753 -4.95 -30.53 13.99
CA VAL A 753 -4.11 -29.87 12.99
C VAL A 753 -4.61 -28.47 12.70
N SER A 754 -3.71 -27.51 12.90
CA SER A 754 -3.86 -26.12 12.52
C SER A 754 -2.94 -25.79 11.34
N ILE A 755 -3.14 -24.65 10.71
CA ILE A 755 -2.17 -24.04 9.80
C ILE A 755 -1.91 -22.60 10.21
N CYS A 756 -0.66 -22.15 10.06
CA CYS A 756 -0.26 -20.76 10.22
C CYS A 756 0.53 -20.33 8.98
N GLY A 757 0.16 -19.19 8.41
CA GLY A 757 0.71 -18.69 7.16
C GLY A 757 -0.28 -17.78 6.45
N GLN A 758 0.16 -17.09 5.40
CA GLN A 758 -0.70 -16.17 4.64
C GLN A 758 -1.51 -16.88 3.56
N ALA A 759 -1.10 -18.07 3.12
CA ALA A 759 -1.78 -18.80 2.04
C ALA A 759 -3.30 -18.96 2.24
N PRO A 760 -3.85 -19.32 3.43
CA PRO A 760 -5.30 -19.40 3.62
C PRO A 760 -6.03 -18.05 3.48
N SER A 761 -5.36 -16.94 3.79
CA SER A 761 -5.94 -15.60 3.64
C SER A 761 -5.81 -15.05 2.22
N VAL A 762 -4.81 -15.48 1.46
CA VAL A 762 -4.52 -14.98 0.11
C VAL A 762 -5.26 -15.80 -0.96
N TYR A 763 -5.35 -17.12 -0.79
CA TYR A 763 -5.87 -18.06 -1.79
C TYR A 763 -7.15 -18.75 -1.30
N PRO A 764 -8.34 -18.31 -1.75
CA PRO A 764 -9.60 -18.93 -1.34
C PRO A 764 -9.70 -20.43 -1.65
N GLU A 765 -9.11 -20.87 -2.76
CA GLU A 765 -9.04 -22.28 -3.17
C GLU A 765 -8.21 -23.14 -2.21
N PHE A 766 -7.16 -22.56 -1.63
CA PHE A 766 -6.33 -23.23 -0.63
C PHE A 766 -7.11 -23.42 0.67
N THR A 767 -7.86 -22.38 1.11
CA THR A 767 -8.77 -22.50 2.25
C THR A 767 -9.87 -23.53 2.01
N GLU A 768 -10.44 -23.59 0.81
CA GLU A 768 -11.41 -24.64 0.46
C GLU A 768 -10.79 -26.04 0.54
N PHE A 769 -9.57 -26.22 0.03
CA PHE A 769 -8.83 -27.47 0.18
C PHE A 769 -8.65 -27.87 1.65
N LEU A 770 -8.20 -26.95 2.51
CA LEU A 770 -7.96 -27.22 3.93
C LEU A 770 -9.24 -27.64 4.67
N VAL A 771 -10.33 -26.90 4.46
CA VAL A 771 -11.64 -27.22 5.07
C VAL A 771 -12.13 -28.59 4.59
N ARG A 772 -11.97 -28.90 3.29
CA ARG A 772 -12.35 -30.22 2.74
C ARG A 772 -11.45 -31.35 3.23
N ALA A 773 -10.17 -31.08 3.47
CA ALA A 773 -9.24 -32.02 4.06
C ALA A 773 -9.52 -32.26 5.56
N GLY A 774 -10.37 -31.43 6.19
CA GLY A 774 -10.84 -31.59 7.56
C GLY A 774 -10.00 -30.86 8.60
N ILE A 775 -9.26 -29.82 8.23
CA ILE A 775 -8.41 -29.08 9.19
C ILE A 775 -9.21 -28.58 10.41
N ASP A 776 -8.61 -28.61 11.60
CA ASP A 776 -9.30 -28.21 12.84
C ASP A 776 -9.32 -26.69 13.04
N SER A 777 -8.26 -26.00 12.62
CA SER A 777 -8.14 -24.55 12.75
C SER A 777 -7.27 -23.88 11.68
N ILE A 778 -7.58 -22.63 11.37
CA ILE A 778 -6.80 -21.78 10.46
C ILE A 778 -6.39 -20.52 11.21
N SER A 779 -5.09 -20.28 11.33
CA SER A 779 -4.52 -19.12 12.02
C SER A 779 -4.03 -18.07 11.04
N VAL A 780 -4.68 -16.90 11.03
CA VAL A 780 -4.44 -15.80 10.06
C VAL A 780 -4.04 -14.50 10.74
N ASN A 781 -3.56 -13.52 9.99
CA ASN A 781 -3.25 -12.20 10.54
C ASN A 781 -4.54 -11.46 10.99
N PRO A 782 -4.44 -10.49 11.93
CA PRO A 782 -5.62 -9.83 12.50
C PRO A 782 -6.55 -9.16 11.47
N ASP A 783 -5.98 -8.59 10.41
CA ASP A 783 -6.68 -7.85 9.36
C ASP A 783 -7.65 -8.71 8.53
N VAL A 784 -7.41 -10.01 8.44
CA VAL A 784 -8.17 -10.94 7.59
C VAL A 784 -9.09 -11.89 8.37
N VAL A 785 -9.09 -11.87 9.71
CA VAL A 785 -9.90 -12.76 10.57
C VAL A 785 -11.38 -12.80 10.17
N ILE A 786 -12.00 -11.64 9.96
CA ILE A 786 -13.43 -11.53 9.61
C ILE A 786 -13.70 -12.15 8.23
N GLN A 787 -12.82 -11.87 7.27
CA GLN A 787 -12.94 -12.38 5.91
C GLN A 787 -12.76 -13.90 5.88
N THR A 788 -11.72 -14.42 6.55
CA THR A 788 -11.46 -15.86 6.63
C THR A 788 -12.62 -16.59 7.30
N ARG A 789 -13.19 -16.07 8.40
CA ARG A 789 -14.37 -16.68 9.05
C ARG A 789 -15.57 -16.78 8.10
N ARG A 790 -15.87 -15.72 7.35
CA ARG A 790 -16.96 -15.73 6.37
C ARG A 790 -16.71 -16.71 5.23
N LEU A 791 -15.47 -16.76 4.74
CA LEU A 791 -15.06 -17.68 3.68
C LEU A 791 -15.21 -19.14 4.12
N VAL A 792 -14.67 -19.48 5.29
CA VAL A 792 -14.78 -20.83 5.88
C VAL A 792 -16.24 -21.22 6.07
N ALA A 793 -17.09 -20.33 6.63
CA ALA A 793 -18.51 -20.60 6.79
C ALA A 793 -19.23 -20.88 5.46
N SER A 794 -18.87 -20.12 4.41
CA SER A 794 -19.39 -20.33 3.06
C SER A 794 -18.99 -21.70 2.50
N ILE A 795 -17.72 -22.08 2.67
CA ILE A 795 -17.18 -23.37 2.23
C ILE A 795 -17.82 -24.53 2.99
N GLU A 796 -17.91 -24.45 4.31
CA GLU A 796 -18.56 -25.49 5.13
C GLU A 796 -20.00 -25.70 4.72
N ARG A 797 -20.75 -24.60 4.49
CA ARG A 797 -22.12 -24.66 3.97
C ARG A 797 -22.16 -25.33 2.58
N LYS A 798 -21.21 -25.01 1.69
CA LYS A 798 -21.09 -25.65 0.37
C LYS A 798 -20.86 -27.16 0.51
N VAL A 799 -19.92 -27.58 1.35
CA VAL A 799 -19.61 -29.00 1.61
C VAL A 799 -20.82 -29.73 2.20
N MET A 800 -21.57 -29.11 3.11
CA MET A 800 -22.80 -29.68 3.66
C MET A 800 -23.87 -29.90 2.57
N LEU A 801 -24.09 -28.90 1.71
CA LEU A 801 -25.05 -28.99 0.61
C LEU A 801 -24.67 -30.06 -0.42
N GLU A 802 -23.38 -30.22 -0.71
CA GLU A 802 -22.87 -31.28 -1.58
C GLU A 802 -23.15 -32.67 -1.00
N LYS A 803 -22.81 -32.91 0.29
CA LYS A 803 -23.11 -34.18 0.97
C LYS A 803 -24.60 -34.47 1.04
N LEU A 804 -25.44 -33.46 1.30
CA LEU A 804 -26.89 -33.62 1.29
C LEU A 804 -27.42 -34.01 -0.10
N ARG A 805 -26.84 -33.48 -1.18
CA ARG A 805 -27.20 -33.88 -2.55
C ARG A 805 -26.79 -35.33 -2.86
N GLU A 806 -25.66 -35.78 -2.33
CA GLU A 806 -25.21 -37.18 -2.47
C GLU A 806 -26.12 -38.15 -1.71
N LEU A 807 -26.68 -37.75 -0.56
CA LEU A 807 -27.62 -38.57 0.20
C LEU A 807 -29.02 -38.65 -0.42
N VAL A 808 -29.38 -37.67 -1.26
CA VAL A 808 -30.68 -37.62 -1.98
C VAL A 808 -30.59 -38.33 -3.34
N LYS A 809 -29.39 -38.65 -3.82
CA LYS A 809 -29.14 -39.53 -4.96
C LYS A 809 -29.05 -40.98 -4.50
#